data_AF-A0A0G4EK46-F1
#
_entry.id   AF-A0A0G4EK46-F1
#
_cell.length_a   1.000
_cell.length_b   1.000
_cell.length_c   1.000
_cell.angle_alpha   90.00
_cell.angle_beta   90.00
_cell.angle_gamma   90.00
#
_symmetry.space_group_name_H-M   'P 1'
#
loop_
_entity.id
_entity.type
_entity.pdbx_description
1 polymer ?
#
loop_
_entity_poly.entity_id
_entity_poly.type
_entity_poly.pdbx_seq_one_letter_code
_entity_poly.pdbx_strand_id
1 'polypeptide(L)'
;MPSSTRAALSATMDLSQLNLPNVPSEDRFSGTDGVSKNGFELVNMKGESNGRVASLVVYRHDSTLKGMLTYTSESGEVRSSENAFSLQDDGSTHEYVIGYTLTKGTGGEGGVFVCEDGNLLFEKTLQELMLTDTDVTNVRVGYVTWGANVQGQLSLDRISMYVPSLPDVYVNAQTGADTNEGTQDSPLASIVRAAEIARQGTTVHIAKRVYRGALKLKGNGEPGKPIRFVGEETRDTAIVGSIRADALEWTSDQASIFKADVTKLKDGGNYVGTWSLSRAPRWLCETKTAGVCSKKYHVARSPNFRLPDPPDEYKYLQHWYVADGGSRVPSCDPSAEEGPDRFCDENTWSFNTMTDVDTFPESGDPQPKGNLKTLPDLVGAIIIASSGRNGFWNMQAEVKTHDKEAGKITINTQEANFYCRDPTFPGFRAFAHYYVANKMAFLDSPGEYYSDESTGLLYVWKPDDVEWSDIEIVGDASDQKIALDLTDKSFVELSGLTFSFFEEMLKETYPTSRSSEHINVNNCPFHSAVNGVWLGNKNERGRDPVNGEASVRDLYFSGNRFHHSSFPYEYPLYKVGKPSHTPAAVTFHFATNITFVHNTIEVVGGYALQCRYGQHGETSDAFKYPEIHPSAHGDNLIAWNTFNRAAEMKSDAGTVAVR
;
A
#
# COMPACT_ATOMS: atom_id res chain seq x y z
N MET A 1 27.21 -27.79 10.09
CA MET A 1 26.71 -26.39 10.26
C MET A 1 26.35 -25.87 8.89
N PRO A 2 25.16 -25.27 8.69
CA PRO A 2 24.71 -24.85 7.37
C PRO A 2 25.70 -23.85 6.74
N SER A 3 26.05 -24.08 5.47
CA SER A 3 26.70 -23.08 4.62
C SER A 3 25.74 -21.92 4.35
N SER A 4 26.24 -20.81 3.81
CA SER A 4 25.44 -19.64 3.39
C SER A 4 24.35 -19.95 2.34
N THR A 5 24.23 -21.19 1.86
CA THR A 5 23.31 -21.60 0.78
C THR A 5 22.30 -22.68 1.19
N ARG A 6 22.38 -23.26 2.40
CA ARG A 6 21.52 -24.39 2.82
C ARG A 6 20.69 -24.07 4.05
N ALA A 7 19.37 -24.23 3.95
CA ALA A 7 18.50 -24.28 5.12
C ALA A 7 18.58 -25.66 5.78
N ALA A 8 18.17 -25.76 7.04
CA ALA A 8 18.05 -27.05 7.72
C ALA A 8 16.91 -27.04 8.72
N LEU A 9 16.19 -28.15 8.80
CA LEU A 9 15.27 -28.43 9.90
C LEU A 9 16.02 -29.28 10.93
N SER A 10 16.12 -28.83 12.17
CA SER A 10 16.49 -29.67 13.31
C SER A 10 15.25 -30.08 14.08
N ALA A 11 15.14 -31.36 14.41
CA ALA A 11 14.10 -31.87 15.27
C ALA A 11 14.68 -32.87 16.27
N THR A 12 14.39 -32.64 17.55
CA THR A 12 14.86 -33.44 18.68
C THR A 12 13.73 -34.39 19.08
N MET A 13 13.94 -35.70 18.93
CA MET A 13 12.89 -36.71 19.11
C MET A 13 13.43 -38.10 19.44
N ASP A 14 12.58 -38.95 20.00
CA ASP A 14 12.82 -40.39 20.19
C ASP A 14 12.04 -41.18 19.13
N LEU A 15 12.75 -41.71 18.13
CA LEU A 15 12.15 -42.48 17.03
C LEU A 15 11.77 -43.92 17.45
N SER A 16 12.26 -44.42 18.59
CA SER A 16 11.93 -45.77 19.06
C SER A 16 10.45 -45.92 19.48
N GLN A 17 9.78 -44.80 19.76
CA GLN A 17 8.35 -44.74 20.10
C GLN A 17 7.43 -45.03 18.91
N LEU A 18 7.96 -44.94 17.69
CA LEU A 18 7.24 -45.34 16.49
C LEU A 18 7.21 -46.87 16.36
N ASN A 19 6.00 -47.42 16.23
CA ASN A 19 5.82 -48.82 15.91
C ASN A 19 5.91 -49.00 14.39
N LEU A 20 7.14 -49.23 13.91
CA LEU A 20 7.47 -49.44 12.51
C LEU A 20 7.57 -50.94 12.19
N PRO A 21 6.72 -51.50 11.32
CA PRO A 21 6.85 -52.89 10.87
C PRO A 21 8.18 -53.13 10.14
N ASN A 22 8.71 -54.35 10.23
CA ASN A 22 9.96 -54.71 9.55
C ASN A 22 9.78 -54.77 8.03
N VAL A 23 10.77 -54.28 7.28
CA VAL A 23 10.86 -54.39 5.81
C VAL A 23 11.76 -55.59 5.46
N PRO A 24 11.21 -56.69 4.91
CA PRO A 24 11.94 -57.96 4.75
C PRO A 24 12.81 -58.05 3.48
N SER A 25 12.66 -57.12 2.53
CA SER A 25 13.46 -57.05 1.29
C SER A 25 14.59 -56.03 1.42
N GLU A 26 15.75 -56.25 0.80
CA GLU A 26 16.91 -55.33 0.75
C GLU A 26 16.48 -53.88 0.50
N ASP A 27 16.35 -53.09 1.58
CA ASP A 27 15.98 -51.65 1.66
C ASP A 27 15.07 -51.14 0.52
N ARG A 28 14.13 -51.96 0.04
CA ARG A 28 13.41 -51.68 -1.21
C ARG A 28 12.23 -50.77 -0.94
N PHE A 29 12.17 -49.66 -1.67
CA PHE A 29 11.13 -48.66 -1.46
C PHE A 29 9.72 -49.11 -1.85
N SER A 30 9.57 -49.72 -3.03
CA SER A 30 8.31 -50.25 -3.55
C SER A 30 8.11 -51.72 -3.19
N GLY A 31 6.87 -52.16 -2.94
CA GLY A 31 6.54 -53.58 -2.71
C GLY A 31 5.31 -53.73 -1.80
N THR A 32 4.82 -54.96 -1.63
CA THR A 32 3.73 -55.26 -0.67
C THR A 32 4.14 -54.97 0.76
N ASP A 33 5.42 -55.23 1.08
CA ASP A 33 6.02 -55.05 2.41
C ASP A 33 7.25 -54.11 2.37
N GLY A 34 7.33 -53.28 1.32
CA GLY A 34 8.43 -52.33 1.12
C GLY A 34 8.33 -51.09 2.02
N VAL A 35 9.35 -50.22 1.97
CA VAL A 35 9.43 -49.00 2.80
C VAL A 35 8.21 -48.09 2.61
N SER A 36 7.63 -48.02 1.41
CA SER A 36 6.39 -47.25 1.16
C SER A 36 5.16 -47.73 1.95
N LYS A 37 5.13 -48.97 2.46
CA LYS A 37 4.03 -49.49 3.28
C LYS A 37 4.34 -49.52 4.77
N ASN A 38 5.60 -49.71 5.13
CA ASN A 38 6.05 -49.95 6.50
C ASN A 38 6.92 -48.83 7.09
N GLY A 39 7.32 -47.85 6.29
CA GLY A 39 8.10 -46.69 6.71
C GLY A 39 7.25 -45.47 7.04
N PHE A 40 7.81 -44.58 7.84
CA PHE A 40 7.22 -43.32 8.26
C PHE A 40 7.96 -42.14 7.63
N GLU A 41 7.22 -41.24 6.98
CA GLU A 41 7.79 -40.07 6.30
C GLU A 41 8.03 -38.94 7.32
N LEU A 42 9.21 -38.99 7.94
CA LEU A 42 9.58 -38.08 9.02
C LEU A 42 9.59 -36.62 8.56
N VAL A 43 10.11 -36.34 7.36
CA VAL A 43 10.10 -35.01 6.75
C VAL A 43 9.68 -35.10 5.30
N ASN A 44 8.76 -34.23 4.88
CA ASN A 44 8.33 -34.08 3.50
C ASN A 44 8.59 -32.64 3.03
N MET A 45 9.37 -32.50 1.96
CA MET A 45 9.70 -31.23 1.32
C MET A 45 8.88 -31.08 0.03
N LYS A 46 8.23 -29.93 -0.14
CA LYS A 46 7.41 -29.60 -1.31
C LYS A 46 7.82 -28.30 -1.97
N GLY A 47 7.59 -28.22 -3.28
CA GLY A 47 7.85 -27.06 -4.12
C GLY A 47 6.64 -26.14 -4.30
N GLU A 48 6.78 -25.11 -5.13
CA GLU A 48 5.80 -24.02 -5.35
C GLU A 48 4.39 -24.52 -5.71
N SER A 49 4.25 -25.61 -6.46
CA SER A 49 2.97 -26.21 -6.85
C SER A 49 2.40 -27.21 -5.82
N ASN A 50 2.95 -27.25 -4.61
CA ASN A 50 2.82 -28.38 -3.67
C ASN A 50 3.30 -29.73 -4.23
N GLY A 51 4.06 -29.72 -5.33
CA GLY A 51 4.75 -30.89 -5.87
C GLY A 51 5.77 -31.44 -4.87
N ARG A 52 5.92 -32.76 -4.81
CA ARG A 52 6.85 -33.43 -3.90
C ARG A 52 8.29 -33.31 -4.41
N VAL A 53 9.18 -32.71 -3.63
CA VAL A 53 10.62 -32.56 -3.95
C VAL A 53 11.38 -33.76 -3.42
N ALA A 54 11.49 -33.86 -2.09
CA ALA A 54 12.19 -34.94 -1.39
C ALA A 54 11.54 -35.26 -0.05
N SER A 55 11.84 -36.43 0.51
CA SER A 55 11.31 -36.88 1.79
C SER A 55 12.29 -37.80 2.49
N LEU A 56 12.51 -37.56 3.78
CA LEU A 56 13.23 -38.50 4.64
C LEU A 56 12.23 -39.49 5.21
N VAL A 57 12.43 -40.77 4.90
CA VAL A 57 11.59 -41.87 5.38
C VAL A 57 12.41 -42.73 6.34
N VAL A 58 11.85 -42.99 7.52
CA VAL A 58 12.42 -43.86 8.55
C VAL A 58 11.67 -45.19 8.60
N TYR A 59 12.38 -46.30 8.74
CA TYR A 59 11.80 -47.65 8.69
C TYR A 59 12.68 -48.64 9.45
N ARG A 60 12.19 -49.87 9.67
CA ARG A 60 12.98 -50.97 10.24
C ARG A 60 13.37 -51.99 9.18
N HIS A 61 14.62 -52.41 9.18
CA HIS A 61 15.11 -53.56 8.42
C HIS A 61 15.95 -54.42 9.36
N ASP A 62 15.61 -55.71 9.44
CA ASP A 62 16.15 -56.65 10.44
C ASP A 62 16.21 -56.07 11.85
N SER A 63 15.08 -55.47 12.26
CA SER A 63 14.90 -54.79 13.55
C SER A 63 15.79 -53.55 13.78
N THR A 64 16.66 -53.19 12.83
CA THR A 64 17.50 -51.99 12.91
C THR A 64 16.74 -50.79 12.35
N LEU A 65 16.77 -49.66 13.06
CA LEU A 65 16.21 -48.41 12.57
C LEU A 65 17.10 -47.83 11.46
N LYS A 66 16.48 -47.48 10.33
CA LYS A 66 17.16 -46.93 9.16
C LYS A 66 16.43 -45.68 8.63
N GLY A 67 17.20 -44.81 8.00
CA GLY A 67 16.73 -43.67 7.21
C GLY A 67 17.03 -43.85 5.72
N MET A 68 16.19 -43.26 4.88
CA MET A 68 16.35 -43.22 3.43
C MET A 68 15.75 -41.93 2.86
N LEU A 69 16.46 -41.31 1.92
CA LEU A 69 15.91 -40.18 1.16
C LEU A 69 15.13 -40.70 -0.04
N THR A 70 13.97 -40.12 -0.29
CA THR A 70 13.13 -40.45 -1.44
C THR A 70 12.71 -39.16 -2.13
N TYR A 71 12.56 -39.17 -3.43
CA TYR A 71 12.40 -37.95 -4.22
C TYR A 71 11.64 -38.20 -5.52
N THR A 72 11.16 -37.15 -6.18
CA THR A 72 10.45 -37.28 -7.46
C THR A 72 11.42 -36.96 -8.60
N SER A 73 11.61 -37.88 -9.55
CA SER A 73 12.46 -37.63 -10.72
C SER A 73 11.78 -36.70 -11.73
N GLU A 74 12.54 -36.22 -12.73
CA GLU A 74 12.03 -35.39 -13.83
C GLU A 74 10.80 -36.01 -14.55
N SER A 75 10.74 -37.35 -14.61
CA SER A 75 9.63 -38.11 -15.19
C SER A 75 8.37 -38.20 -14.31
N GLY A 76 8.38 -37.60 -13.11
CA GLY A 76 7.28 -37.68 -12.14
C GLY A 76 7.23 -38.98 -11.33
N GLU A 77 8.21 -39.87 -11.48
CA GLU A 77 8.30 -41.13 -10.73
C GLU A 77 8.95 -40.92 -9.36
N VAL A 78 8.52 -41.67 -8.35
CA VAL A 78 9.18 -41.63 -7.05
C VAL A 78 10.36 -42.60 -7.02
N ARG A 79 11.53 -42.06 -6.70
CA ARG A 79 12.79 -42.79 -6.53
C ARG A 79 13.26 -42.75 -5.07
N SER A 80 14.14 -43.68 -4.73
CA SER A 80 14.85 -43.72 -3.45
C SER A 80 16.35 -43.55 -3.67
N SER A 81 17.04 -42.98 -2.68
CA SER A 81 18.50 -43.01 -2.63
C SER A 81 18.99 -44.45 -2.48
N GLU A 82 20.06 -44.82 -3.19
CA GLU A 82 20.67 -46.16 -3.10
C GLU A 82 21.30 -46.45 -1.72
N ASN A 83 21.64 -45.40 -0.96
CA ASN A 83 22.33 -45.50 0.33
C ASN A 83 21.36 -45.24 1.49
N ALA A 84 20.70 -46.27 2.00
CA ALA A 84 20.09 -46.21 3.32
C ALA A 84 21.18 -46.09 4.41
N PHE A 85 20.85 -45.46 5.53
CA PHE A 85 21.77 -45.25 6.65
C PHE A 85 21.11 -45.65 7.96
N SER A 86 21.91 -46.15 8.90
CA SER A 86 21.43 -46.51 10.23
C SER A 86 21.14 -45.26 11.06
N LEU A 87 20.12 -45.36 11.92
CA LEU A 87 19.77 -44.37 12.93
C LEU A 87 19.89 -45.01 14.32
N GLN A 88 20.09 -44.19 15.36
CA GLN A 88 20.09 -44.65 16.74
C GLN A 88 18.69 -45.14 17.14
N ASP A 89 18.68 -46.23 17.91
CA ASP A 89 17.48 -46.89 18.41
C ASP A 89 17.73 -47.39 19.83
N ASP A 90 18.09 -46.47 20.71
CA ASP A 90 18.51 -46.76 22.10
C ASP A 90 17.46 -46.34 23.15
N GLY A 91 16.30 -45.86 22.71
CA GLY A 91 15.22 -45.38 23.58
C GLY A 91 15.46 -43.99 24.17
N SER A 92 16.43 -43.24 23.66
CA SER A 92 16.71 -41.86 24.03
C SER A 92 16.35 -40.87 22.92
N THR A 93 16.25 -39.60 23.30
CA THR A 93 16.00 -38.52 22.35
C THR A 93 17.28 -38.13 21.62
N HIS A 94 17.24 -38.09 20.29
CA HIS A 94 18.35 -37.65 19.43
C HIS A 94 17.98 -36.40 18.63
N GLU A 95 18.99 -35.61 18.25
CA GLU A 95 18.82 -34.47 17.35
C GLU A 95 19.02 -34.90 15.89
N TYR A 96 17.96 -34.79 15.08
CA TYR A 96 18.01 -35.04 13.64
C TYR A 96 18.00 -33.73 12.88
N VAL A 97 19.06 -33.46 12.11
CA VAL A 97 19.19 -32.24 11.30
C VAL A 97 19.12 -32.59 9.83
N ILE A 98 18.14 -32.04 9.12
CA ILE A 98 17.87 -32.31 7.72
C ILE A 98 18.05 -31.02 6.94
N GLY A 99 19.17 -30.93 6.23
CA GLY A 99 19.50 -29.79 5.39
C GLY A 99 18.98 -29.93 3.97
N TYR A 100 18.58 -28.82 3.37
CA TYR A 100 18.12 -28.72 2.00
C TYR A 100 18.42 -27.33 1.43
N THR A 101 18.36 -27.20 0.11
CA THR A 101 18.67 -25.93 -0.58
C THR A 101 17.39 -25.12 -0.79
N LEU A 102 17.44 -23.81 -0.59
CA LEU A 102 16.26 -22.92 -0.69
C LEU A 102 15.99 -22.40 -2.10
N THR A 103 17.03 -22.33 -2.93
CA THR A 103 16.98 -21.81 -4.30
C THR A 103 17.91 -22.63 -5.18
N LYS A 104 17.49 -22.89 -6.42
CA LYS A 104 18.36 -23.50 -7.43
C LYS A 104 19.51 -22.55 -7.81
N GLY A 105 20.75 -22.87 -7.44
CA GLY A 105 21.92 -22.16 -7.94
C GLY A 105 22.24 -22.50 -9.41
N THR A 106 23.03 -21.66 -10.10
CA THR A 106 23.48 -21.97 -11.45
C THR A 106 24.56 -23.06 -11.42
N GLY A 107 24.26 -24.26 -11.91
CA GLY A 107 25.26 -25.33 -12.08
C GLY A 107 25.18 -26.54 -11.14
N GLY A 108 24.05 -26.76 -10.46
CA GLY A 108 23.87 -27.92 -9.56
C GLY A 108 24.40 -27.71 -8.15
N GLU A 109 24.69 -26.46 -7.79
CA GLU A 109 25.07 -26.07 -6.43
C GLU A 109 23.90 -26.28 -5.47
N GLY A 110 24.13 -27.03 -4.40
CA GLY A 110 23.11 -27.41 -3.42
C GLY A 110 23.03 -28.92 -3.18
N GLY A 111 22.27 -29.32 -2.17
CA GLY A 111 22.08 -30.72 -1.83
C GLY A 111 21.16 -30.94 -0.64
N VAL A 112 20.96 -32.21 -0.32
CA VAL A 112 20.27 -32.67 0.88
C VAL A 112 21.27 -33.38 1.78
N PHE A 113 21.25 -33.08 3.06
CA PHE A 113 22.04 -33.80 4.05
C PHE A 113 21.22 -34.17 5.28
N VAL A 114 21.62 -35.23 5.97
CA VAL A 114 21.03 -35.67 7.23
C VAL A 114 22.14 -35.88 8.25
N CYS A 115 21.99 -35.26 9.42
CA CYS A 115 22.83 -35.51 10.58
C CYS A 115 22.01 -36.05 11.74
N GLU A 116 22.66 -36.84 12.59
CA GLU A 116 22.15 -37.32 13.88
C GLU A 116 23.19 -36.98 14.95
N ASP A 117 22.78 -36.22 15.97
CA ASP A 117 23.64 -35.73 17.06
C ASP A 117 24.93 -35.06 16.56
N GLY A 118 24.81 -34.31 15.45
CA GLY A 118 25.92 -33.62 14.80
C GLY A 118 26.78 -34.48 13.87
N ASN A 119 26.58 -35.80 13.82
CA ASN A 119 27.28 -36.69 12.90
C ASN A 119 26.58 -36.72 11.54
N LEU A 120 27.32 -36.50 10.45
CA LEU A 120 26.78 -36.58 9.09
C LEU A 120 26.52 -38.04 8.71
N LEU A 121 25.26 -38.38 8.47
CA LEU A 121 24.84 -39.73 8.07
C LEU A 121 24.63 -39.85 6.56
N PHE A 122 24.22 -38.76 5.92
CA PHE A 122 23.91 -38.72 4.49
C PHE A 122 24.19 -37.33 3.91
N GLU A 123 24.77 -37.28 2.71
CA GLU A 123 24.87 -36.07 1.90
C GLU A 123 24.84 -36.43 0.41
N LYS A 124 23.99 -35.74 -0.35
CA LYS A 124 23.96 -35.82 -1.81
C LYS A 124 23.66 -34.45 -2.43
N THR A 125 24.35 -34.15 -3.52
CA THR A 125 24.09 -32.97 -4.34
C THR A 125 22.79 -33.11 -5.12
N LEU A 126 22.20 -31.98 -5.53
CA LEU A 126 21.00 -31.99 -6.39
C LEU A 126 21.24 -32.69 -7.73
N GLN A 127 22.46 -32.59 -8.26
CA GLN A 127 22.88 -33.26 -9.49
C GLN A 127 22.94 -34.78 -9.32
N GLU A 128 23.50 -35.28 -8.21
CA GLU A 128 23.51 -36.72 -7.91
C GLU A 128 22.10 -37.29 -7.70
N LEU A 129 21.15 -36.46 -7.25
CA LEU A 129 19.74 -36.83 -7.11
C LEU A 129 18.94 -36.63 -8.41
N MET A 130 19.54 -36.05 -9.47
CA MET A 130 18.87 -35.71 -10.73
C MET A 130 17.58 -34.91 -10.52
N LEU A 131 17.63 -33.90 -9.64
CA LEU A 131 16.50 -33.03 -9.35
C LEU A 131 16.57 -31.74 -10.18
N THR A 132 15.51 -31.43 -10.93
CA THR A 132 15.42 -30.21 -11.76
C THR A 132 14.72 -29.05 -11.09
N ASP A 133 13.83 -29.33 -10.13
CA ASP A 133 13.05 -28.36 -9.36
C ASP A 133 13.30 -28.63 -7.86
N THR A 134 13.85 -27.63 -7.18
CA THR A 134 14.40 -27.78 -5.82
C THR A 134 14.01 -26.64 -4.90
N ASP A 135 13.14 -25.74 -5.33
CA ASP A 135 12.69 -24.63 -4.51
C ASP A 135 11.76 -25.18 -3.44
N VAL A 136 12.31 -25.52 -2.27
CA VAL A 136 11.53 -26.03 -1.15
C VAL A 136 10.77 -24.86 -0.53
N THR A 137 9.46 -24.81 -0.77
CA THR A 137 8.56 -23.79 -0.22
C THR A 137 7.80 -24.25 1.02
N ASN A 138 7.65 -25.57 1.21
CA ASN A 138 6.97 -26.14 2.35
C ASN A 138 7.74 -27.34 2.90
N VAL A 139 7.98 -27.34 4.21
CA VAL A 139 8.53 -28.48 4.95
C VAL A 139 7.50 -28.95 5.95
N ARG A 140 7.13 -30.22 5.86
CA ARG A 140 6.21 -30.89 6.80
C ARG A 140 6.99 -31.88 7.64
N VAL A 141 6.69 -31.92 8.93
CA VAL A 141 7.26 -32.88 9.88
C VAL A 141 6.17 -33.87 10.29
N GLY A 142 6.50 -35.16 10.28
CA GLY A 142 5.56 -36.23 10.61
C GLY A 142 4.42 -36.37 9.59
N TYR A 143 4.75 -36.27 8.30
CA TYR A 143 3.76 -36.40 7.22
C TYR A 143 3.60 -37.88 6.86
N VAL A 144 2.39 -38.33 6.53
CA VAL A 144 2.15 -39.74 6.20
C VAL A 144 1.39 -39.79 4.88
N THR A 145 2.11 -39.67 3.77
CA THR A 145 1.50 -40.00 2.46
C THR A 145 1.30 -41.50 2.36
N TRP A 146 2.29 -42.26 2.82
CA TRP A 146 2.37 -43.72 2.79
C TRP A 146 2.87 -44.24 4.14
N GLY A 147 2.88 -45.55 4.37
CA GLY A 147 3.04 -46.12 5.72
C GLY A 147 1.75 -46.70 6.31
N ALA A 148 0.95 -47.39 5.48
CA ALA A 148 -0.36 -47.95 5.86
C ALA A 148 -0.31 -48.87 7.10
N ASN A 149 0.87 -49.39 7.44
CA ASN A 149 1.07 -50.31 8.56
C ASN A 149 1.77 -49.65 9.77
N VAL A 150 2.11 -48.35 9.69
CA VAL A 150 2.77 -47.62 10.78
C VAL A 150 1.78 -47.28 11.89
N GLN A 151 2.20 -47.46 13.15
CA GLN A 151 1.41 -47.11 14.34
C GLN A 151 2.30 -46.45 15.40
N GLY A 152 1.69 -45.99 16.50
CA GLY A 152 2.40 -45.41 17.64
C GLY A 152 2.26 -43.90 17.74
N GLN A 153 3.14 -43.28 18.53
CA GLN A 153 3.18 -41.84 18.76
C GLN A 153 4.62 -41.34 18.55
N LEU A 154 4.76 -40.18 17.91
CA LEU A 154 6.03 -39.44 17.84
C LEU A 154 5.87 -38.14 18.62
N SER A 155 6.70 -37.97 19.64
CA SER A 155 6.79 -36.72 20.40
C SER A 155 8.01 -35.93 19.92
N LEU A 156 7.81 -34.65 19.63
CA LEU A 156 8.88 -33.74 19.19
C LEU A 156 9.19 -32.79 20.35
N ASP A 157 10.36 -32.96 20.96
CA ASP A 157 10.78 -32.17 22.12
C ASP A 157 11.16 -30.74 21.69
N ARG A 158 11.79 -30.62 20.52
CA ARG A 158 12.18 -29.34 19.93
C ARG A 158 12.15 -29.42 18.41
N ILE A 159 11.67 -28.37 17.77
CA ILE A 159 11.79 -28.16 16.32
C ILE A 159 12.46 -26.80 16.10
N SER A 160 13.45 -26.74 15.23
CA SER A 160 14.18 -25.52 14.88
C SER A 160 14.42 -25.47 13.38
N MET A 161 14.20 -24.31 12.76
CA MET A 161 14.50 -24.07 11.35
C MET A 161 15.71 -23.14 11.26
N TYR A 162 16.81 -23.65 10.69
CA TYR A 162 17.97 -22.87 10.32
C TYR A 162 17.82 -22.43 8.87
N VAL A 163 17.99 -21.14 8.65
CA VAL A 163 17.93 -20.53 7.32
C VAL A 163 19.26 -19.80 7.14
N PRO A 164 19.95 -19.92 5.98
CA PRO A 164 21.24 -19.27 5.79
C PRO A 164 21.14 -17.75 6.01
N SER A 165 22.24 -17.15 6.45
CA SER A 165 22.33 -15.69 6.51
C SER A 165 22.25 -15.13 5.09
N LEU A 166 21.38 -14.15 4.88
CA LEU A 166 21.29 -13.39 3.64
C LEU A 166 21.64 -11.93 3.97
N PRO A 167 22.93 -11.61 4.23
CA PRO A 167 23.32 -10.29 4.73
C PRO A 167 23.11 -9.20 3.68
N ASP A 168 23.31 -9.51 2.40
CA ASP A 168 23.18 -8.56 1.29
C ASP A 168 22.36 -9.16 0.16
N VAL A 169 21.47 -8.33 -0.42
CA VAL A 169 20.70 -8.63 -1.63
C VAL A 169 20.84 -7.44 -2.58
N TYR A 170 21.12 -7.69 -3.85
CA TYR A 170 21.28 -6.65 -4.87
C TYR A 170 20.13 -6.69 -5.85
N VAL A 171 19.58 -5.53 -6.17
CA VAL A 171 18.46 -5.35 -7.10
C VAL A 171 18.87 -4.40 -8.21
N ASN A 172 18.73 -4.85 -9.46
CA ASN A 172 18.99 -4.05 -10.65
C ASN A 172 18.01 -4.43 -11.76
N ALA A 173 17.03 -3.58 -12.04
CA ALA A 173 16.00 -3.84 -13.05
C ALA A 173 16.54 -3.94 -14.49
N GLN A 174 17.77 -3.48 -14.76
CA GLN A 174 18.36 -3.51 -16.10
C GLN A 174 19.11 -4.81 -16.40
N THR A 175 19.79 -5.39 -15.40
CA THR A 175 20.71 -6.52 -15.56
C THR A 175 20.30 -7.76 -14.75
N GLY A 176 19.39 -7.61 -13.80
CA GLY A 176 18.94 -8.69 -12.93
C GLY A 176 17.81 -9.52 -13.53
N ALA A 177 17.52 -10.63 -12.86
CA ALA A 177 16.35 -11.49 -13.09
C ALA A 177 15.87 -12.00 -11.74
N ASP A 178 14.55 -12.17 -11.55
CA ASP A 178 14.03 -12.64 -10.25
C ASP A 178 14.28 -14.13 -9.98
N THR A 179 14.79 -14.85 -10.99
CA THR A 179 15.36 -16.20 -10.86
C THR A 179 16.79 -16.20 -10.33
N ASN A 180 17.43 -15.04 -10.21
CA ASN A 180 18.80 -14.92 -9.72
C ASN A 180 18.86 -15.04 -8.18
N GLU A 181 20.06 -15.31 -7.66
CA GLU A 181 20.30 -15.45 -6.23
C GLU A 181 20.27 -14.13 -5.45
N GLY A 182 20.35 -12.99 -6.15
CA GLY A 182 20.39 -11.66 -5.53
C GLY A 182 21.77 -11.25 -5.02
N THR A 183 22.84 -11.88 -5.52
CA THR A 183 24.22 -11.43 -5.27
C THR A 183 24.57 -10.23 -6.14
N GLN A 184 25.69 -9.57 -5.87
CA GLN A 184 26.11 -8.40 -6.67
C GLN A 184 26.34 -8.74 -8.16
N ASP A 185 26.91 -9.92 -8.44
CA ASP A 185 27.17 -10.40 -9.80
C ASP A 185 25.92 -11.01 -10.46
N SER A 186 24.94 -11.42 -9.65
CA SER A 186 23.68 -12.02 -10.09
C SER A 186 22.49 -11.39 -9.36
N PRO A 187 22.18 -10.11 -9.63
CA PRO A 187 21.17 -9.35 -8.89
C PRO A 187 19.74 -9.74 -9.27
N LEU A 188 18.79 -9.47 -8.38
CA LEU A 188 17.36 -9.57 -8.67
C LEU A 188 16.91 -8.46 -9.64
N ALA A 189 15.83 -8.68 -10.38
CA ALA A 189 15.25 -7.63 -11.23
C ALA A 189 14.30 -6.72 -10.45
N SER A 190 13.51 -7.29 -9.53
CA SER A 190 12.43 -6.60 -8.86
C SER A 190 12.67 -6.37 -7.37
N ILE A 191 12.16 -5.23 -6.90
CA ILE A 191 12.11 -4.90 -5.47
C ILE A 191 11.11 -5.79 -4.71
N VAL A 192 10.06 -6.26 -5.41
CA VAL A 192 9.06 -7.16 -4.84
C VAL A 192 9.73 -8.45 -4.41
N ARG A 193 10.50 -9.10 -5.31
CA ARG A 193 11.22 -10.33 -4.98
C ARG A 193 12.21 -10.14 -3.83
N ALA A 194 12.92 -9.01 -3.82
CA ALA A 194 13.84 -8.69 -2.73
C ALA A 194 13.13 -8.60 -1.37
N ALA A 195 11.97 -7.93 -1.31
CA ALA A 195 11.16 -7.82 -0.10
C ALA A 195 10.61 -9.17 0.40
N GLU A 196 10.34 -10.10 -0.51
CA GLU A 196 9.89 -11.45 -0.17
C GLU A 196 10.96 -12.31 0.51
N ILE A 197 12.22 -12.17 0.08
CA ILE A 197 13.32 -13.02 0.56
C ILE A 197 14.12 -12.38 1.71
N ALA A 198 13.96 -11.07 1.92
CA ALA A 198 14.60 -10.32 2.99
C ALA A 198 14.19 -10.87 4.36
N ARG A 199 15.20 -11.02 5.23
CA ARG A 199 15.06 -11.58 6.58
C ARG A 199 15.93 -10.78 7.56
N GLN A 200 15.84 -11.08 8.85
CA GLN A 200 16.62 -10.37 9.88
C GLN A 200 18.11 -10.22 9.48
N GLY A 201 18.60 -8.98 9.50
CA GLY A 201 19.97 -8.63 9.14
C GLY A 201 20.24 -8.43 7.65
N THR A 202 19.28 -8.69 6.75
CA THR A 202 19.43 -8.43 5.30
C THR A 202 19.51 -6.94 5.01
N THR A 203 20.47 -6.55 4.18
CA THR A 203 20.57 -5.26 3.52
C THR A 203 20.30 -5.42 2.03
N VAL A 204 19.22 -4.82 1.55
CA VAL A 204 18.84 -4.80 0.14
C VAL A 204 19.42 -3.53 -0.50
N HIS A 205 20.40 -3.69 -1.38
CA HIS A 205 21.01 -2.63 -2.19
C HIS A 205 20.26 -2.50 -3.51
N ILE A 206 19.79 -1.30 -3.80
CA ILE A 206 18.88 -1.05 -4.92
C ILE A 206 19.55 -0.07 -5.87
N ALA A 207 19.88 -0.54 -7.07
CA ALA A 207 20.52 0.26 -8.10
C ALA A 207 19.59 1.35 -8.65
N LYS A 208 20.16 2.43 -9.19
CA LYS A 208 19.40 3.57 -9.75
C LYS A 208 18.47 3.15 -10.90
N ARG A 209 17.16 3.08 -10.64
CA ARG A 209 16.09 2.84 -11.62
C ARG A 209 14.72 3.14 -11.03
N VAL A 210 13.69 3.05 -11.88
CA VAL A 210 12.30 2.93 -11.48
C VAL A 210 11.96 1.44 -11.29
N TYR A 211 11.50 1.08 -10.11
CA TYR A 211 11.01 -0.24 -9.74
C TYR A 211 9.50 -0.17 -9.52
N ARG A 212 8.75 -1.05 -10.19
CA ARG A 212 7.29 -1.07 -10.09
C ARG A 212 6.86 -2.15 -9.11
N GLY A 213 6.01 -1.79 -8.16
CA GLY A 213 5.46 -2.72 -7.18
C GLY A 213 5.69 -2.32 -5.73
N ALA A 214 4.79 -2.78 -4.86
CA ALA A 214 4.80 -2.51 -3.43
C ALA A 214 5.90 -3.29 -2.68
N LEU A 215 6.44 -2.68 -1.62
CA LEU A 215 7.29 -3.34 -0.65
C LEU A 215 6.44 -4.03 0.43
N LYS A 216 6.30 -5.35 0.30
CA LYS A 216 5.57 -6.19 1.26
C LYS A 216 6.53 -7.17 1.92
N LEU A 217 6.90 -6.87 3.17
CA LEU A 217 7.82 -7.67 3.95
C LEU A 217 7.16 -8.95 4.48
N LYS A 218 7.84 -10.09 4.34
CA LYS A 218 7.37 -11.37 4.92
C LYS A 218 7.78 -11.58 6.37
N GLY A 219 8.82 -10.90 6.85
CA GLY A 219 9.40 -11.09 8.18
C GLY A 219 9.79 -9.80 8.89
N ASN A 220 10.30 -9.96 10.11
CA ASN A 220 10.80 -8.89 10.98
C ASN A 220 12.33 -8.86 10.99
N GLY A 221 12.89 -7.69 11.30
CA GLY A 221 14.26 -7.62 11.80
C GLY A 221 14.32 -7.95 13.29
N GLU A 222 15.53 -7.87 13.84
CA GLU A 222 15.79 -8.00 15.27
C GLU A 222 16.70 -6.87 15.77
N PRO A 223 16.77 -6.63 17.09
CA PRO A 223 17.79 -5.75 17.66
C PRO A 223 19.20 -6.08 17.15
N GLY A 224 19.87 -5.10 16.53
CA GLY A 224 21.20 -5.28 15.92
C GLY A 224 21.21 -6.00 14.57
N LYS A 225 20.09 -6.53 14.10
CA LYS A 225 19.91 -7.18 12.80
C LYS A 225 18.62 -6.71 12.11
N PRO A 226 18.47 -5.40 11.85
CA PRO A 226 17.29 -4.91 11.14
C PRO A 226 17.30 -5.36 9.67
N ILE A 227 16.13 -5.34 9.04
CA ILE A 227 16.02 -5.45 7.59
C ILE A 227 16.21 -4.05 6.99
N ARG A 228 17.14 -3.90 6.06
CA ARG A 228 17.47 -2.60 5.46
C ARG A 228 17.15 -2.58 3.97
N PHE A 229 16.59 -1.48 3.47
CA PHE A 229 16.56 -1.18 2.04
C PHE A 229 17.27 0.14 1.80
N VAL A 230 18.26 0.10 0.91
CA VAL A 230 19.17 1.21 0.63
C VAL A 230 19.18 1.44 -0.87
N GLY A 231 18.68 2.59 -1.30
CA GLY A 231 18.86 3.05 -2.67
C GLY A 231 20.24 3.68 -2.84
N GLU A 232 20.91 3.37 -3.96
CA GLU A 232 22.24 3.92 -4.29
C GLU A 232 22.21 5.45 -4.44
N GLU A 233 21.11 6.01 -4.94
CA GLU A 233 20.90 7.46 -5.05
C GLU A 233 19.41 7.82 -4.96
N THR A 234 19.04 8.62 -3.96
CA THR A 234 17.65 8.87 -3.54
C THR A 234 16.71 9.28 -4.66
N ARG A 235 17.15 10.17 -5.55
CA ARG A 235 16.29 10.76 -6.58
C ARG A 235 16.23 9.96 -7.88
N ASP A 236 17.13 8.99 -8.04
CA ASP A 236 17.18 8.12 -9.21
C ASP A 236 16.75 6.68 -8.89
N THR A 237 16.43 6.41 -7.62
CA THR A 237 15.96 5.10 -7.13
C THR A 237 14.51 5.25 -6.65
N ALA A 238 13.56 5.00 -7.56
CA ALA A 238 12.15 5.20 -7.31
C ALA A 238 11.39 3.88 -7.27
N ILE A 239 10.54 3.72 -6.27
CA ILE A 239 9.54 2.65 -6.17
C ILE A 239 8.19 3.27 -6.53
N VAL A 240 7.51 2.72 -7.54
CA VAL A 240 6.30 3.33 -8.12
C VAL A 240 5.09 2.39 -8.17
N GLY A 241 3.92 2.97 -7.88
CA GLY A 241 2.60 2.33 -7.87
C GLY A 241 1.74 2.67 -9.09
N SER A 242 2.34 2.78 -10.27
CA SER A 242 1.67 3.18 -11.50
C SER A 242 2.06 2.28 -12.68
N ILE A 243 1.34 2.44 -13.79
CA ILE A 243 1.81 2.00 -15.12
C ILE A 243 2.27 3.20 -15.93
N ARG A 244 3.17 2.97 -16.89
CA ARG A 244 3.39 3.93 -17.96
C ARG A 244 2.28 3.87 -18.98
N ALA A 245 1.91 5.02 -19.52
CA ALA A 245 0.89 5.11 -20.54
C ALA A 245 1.29 4.35 -21.82
N ASP A 246 2.59 4.23 -22.14
CA ASP A 246 3.03 3.47 -23.32
C ASP A 246 2.82 1.95 -23.21
N ALA A 247 2.48 1.44 -22.03
CA ALA A 247 2.00 0.06 -21.84
C ALA A 247 0.58 -0.17 -22.40
N LEU A 248 -0.12 0.89 -22.83
CA LEU A 248 -1.46 0.85 -23.42
C LEU A 248 -1.45 1.20 -24.91
N GLU A 249 -2.42 0.67 -25.66
CA GLU A 249 -2.63 1.00 -27.07
C GLU A 249 -3.44 2.28 -27.24
N TRP A 250 -2.77 3.37 -27.63
CA TRP A 250 -3.39 4.67 -27.86
C TRP A 250 -3.83 4.85 -29.31
N THR A 251 -5.05 5.33 -29.49
CA THR A 251 -5.60 5.73 -30.78
C THR A 251 -6.03 7.19 -30.75
N SER A 252 -5.86 7.90 -31.87
CA SER A 252 -6.35 9.28 -31.99
C SER A 252 -7.88 9.28 -31.96
N ASP A 253 -8.48 10.17 -31.17
CA ASP A 253 -9.92 10.41 -31.18
C ASP A 253 -10.24 11.67 -31.98
N GLN A 254 -9.75 12.83 -31.52
CA GLN A 254 -9.93 14.14 -32.16
C GLN A 254 -8.77 15.08 -31.80
N ALA A 255 -8.22 15.82 -32.78
CA ALA A 255 -7.12 16.77 -32.54
C ALA A 255 -5.98 16.15 -31.68
N SER A 256 -5.70 16.70 -30.49
CA SER A 256 -4.70 16.22 -29.52
C SER A 256 -5.29 15.31 -28.43
N ILE A 257 -6.54 14.84 -28.60
CA ILE A 257 -7.19 13.89 -27.71
C ILE A 257 -6.96 12.46 -28.23
N PHE A 258 -6.39 11.64 -27.37
CA PHE A 258 -6.14 10.21 -27.62
C PHE A 258 -6.91 9.36 -26.63
N LYS A 259 -7.21 8.12 -27.01
CA LYS A 259 -7.90 7.16 -26.15
C LYS A 259 -7.23 5.78 -26.12
N ALA A 260 -7.34 5.12 -24.98
CA ALA A 260 -6.88 3.75 -24.77
C ALA A 260 -7.86 2.96 -23.89
N ASP A 261 -7.96 1.64 -24.14
CA ASP A 261 -8.63 0.70 -23.24
C ASP A 261 -7.72 0.45 -22.02
N VAL A 262 -8.14 0.88 -20.83
CA VAL A 262 -7.36 0.74 -19.59
C VAL A 262 -7.61 -0.58 -18.86
N THR A 263 -8.47 -1.44 -19.40
CA THR A 263 -8.75 -2.77 -18.84
C THR A 263 -7.72 -3.81 -19.27
N LYS A 264 -6.87 -3.48 -20.25
CA LYS A 264 -5.89 -4.40 -20.85
C LYS A 264 -4.56 -3.69 -21.12
N LEU A 265 -3.47 -4.38 -20.81
CA LEU A 265 -2.13 -3.96 -21.23
C LEU A 265 -1.81 -4.50 -22.62
N LYS A 266 -0.88 -3.85 -23.32
CA LYS A 266 -0.26 -4.39 -24.54
C LYS A 266 0.42 -5.73 -24.28
N ASP A 267 0.32 -6.63 -25.24
CA ASP A 267 1.09 -7.88 -25.24
C ASP A 267 2.60 -7.57 -25.20
N GLY A 268 3.34 -8.29 -24.35
CA GLY A 268 4.80 -8.13 -24.22
C GLY A 268 5.26 -6.85 -23.51
N GLY A 269 4.36 -6.10 -22.85
CA GLY A 269 4.66 -4.84 -22.15
C GLY A 269 5.57 -4.94 -20.90
N ASN A 270 6.14 -6.12 -20.59
CA ASN A 270 7.05 -6.38 -19.46
C ASN A 270 6.60 -5.77 -18.12
N TYR A 271 5.29 -5.72 -17.88
CA TYR A 271 4.72 -5.22 -16.64
C TYR A 271 4.58 -6.36 -15.62
N VAL A 272 5.03 -6.12 -14.38
CA VAL A 272 4.90 -7.06 -13.26
C VAL A 272 3.70 -6.64 -12.42
N GLY A 273 2.64 -7.46 -12.43
CA GLY A 273 1.41 -7.23 -11.65
C GLY A 273 0.15 -7.57 -12.43
N THR A 274 -1.01 -7.45 -11.78
CA THR A 274 -2.31 -7.84 -12.37
C THR A 274 -3.09 -6.66 -12.97
N TRP A 275 -2.39 -5.62 -13.43
CA TRP A 275 -3.00 -4.32 -13.75
C TRP A 275 -4.28 -4.45 -14.57
N SER A 276 -5.36 -3.90 -14.03
CA SER A 276 -6.64 -3.70 -14.68
C SER A 276 -7.34 -2.58 -13.92
N LEU A 277 -7.71 -1.51 -14.61
CA LEU A 277 -8.48 -0.44 -13.99
C LEU A 277 -9.95 -0.77 -14.03
N SER A 278 -10.57 -0.79 -12.85
CA SER A 278 -12.02 -0.94 -12.73
C SER A 278 -12.75 0.39 -12.59
N ARG A 279 -11.99 1.47 -12.38
CA ARG A 279 -12.47 2.84 -12.20
C ARG A 279 -11.56 3.82 -12.91
N ALA A 280 -12.04 5.05 -13.05
CA ALA A 280 -11.23 6.14 -13.55
C ALA A 280 -9.89 6.27 -12.78
N PRO A 281 -8.77 6.55 -13.47
CA PRO A 281 -7.50 6.79 -12.82
C PRO A 281 -7.59 7.90 -11.77
N ARG A 282 -6.87 7.74 -10.66
CA ARG A 282 -6.79 8.75 -9.61
C ARG A 282 -6.17 10.04 -10.14
N TRP A 283 -5.07 9.90 -10.89
CA TRP A 283 -4.46 10.99 -11.64
C TRP A 283 -3.49 10.43 -12.66
N LEU A 284 -3.18 11.24 -13.66
CA LEU A 284 -2.08 11.03 -14.59
C LEU A 284 -0.98 12.05 -14.26
N CYS A 285 0.27 11.68 -14.49
CA CYS A 285 1.36 12.62 -14.31
C CYS A 285 2.52 12.43 -15.28
N GLU A 286 3.04 13.55 -15.79
CA GLU A 286 4.31 13.59 -16.50
C GLU A 286 5.50 13.38 -15.54
N THR A 287 6.40 12.46 -15.88
CA THR A 287 7.59 12.08 -15.12
C THR A 287 8.85 12.18 -15.97
N LYS A 288 9.59 13.28 -15.85
CA LYS A 288 10.92 13.43 -16.49
C LYS A 288 12.07 12.93 -15.61
N THR A 289 11.81 12.72 -14.33
CA THR A 289 12.75 12.21 -13.33
C THR A 289 12.08 11.07 -12.58
N ALA A 290 12.81 10.01 -12.27
CA ALA A 290 12.28 8.79 -11.65
C ALA A 290 11.40 9.10 -10.41
N GLY A 291 10.12 8.76 -10.46
CA GLY A 291 9.17 8.96 -9.36
C GLY A 291 8.67 10.39 -9.16
N VAL A 292 9.22 11.39 -9.85
CA VAL A 292 8.84 12.79 -9.63
C VAL A 292 7.75 13.21 -10.60
N CYS A 293 6.58 13.52 -10.05
CA CYS A 293 5.49 14.12 -10.79
C CYS A 293 5.79 15.58 -11.14
N SER A 294 6.15 15.85 -12.40
CA SER A 294 6.52 17.18 -12.89
C SER A 294 5.31 18.02 -13.32
N LYS A 295 4.28 17.38 -13.87
CA LYS A 295 3.01 18.02 -14.24
C LYS A 295 1.87 17.03 -14.11
N LYS A 296 0.93 17.35 -13.23
CA LYS A 296 -0.29 16.55 -13.01
C LYS A 296 -1.30 16.86 -14.10
N TYR A 297 -1.96 15.81 -14.60
CA TYR A 297 -3.11 15.96 -15.47
C TYR A 297 -4.36 16.02 -14.60
N HIS A 298 -5.29 16.87 -14.98
CA HIS A 298 -6.53 17.07 -14.24
C HIS A 298 -7.67 16.32 -14.90
N VAL A 299 -8.60 15.80 -14.10
CA VAL A 299 -9.88 15.35 -14.63
C VAL A 299 -10.51 16.54 -15.35
N ALA A 300 -10.98 16.31 -16.58
CA ALA A 300 -11.69 17.26 -17.42
C ALA A 300 -12.79 17.96 -16.62
N ARG A 301 -12.72 19.29 -16.55
CA ARG A 301 -13.53 20.09 -15.63
C ARG A 301 -13.84 21.47 -16.18
N SER A 302 -14.83 22.16 -15.62
CA SER A 302 -15.13 23.54 -15.91
C SER A 302 -15.35 24.33 -14.60
N PRO A 303 -14.71 25.48 -14.41
CA PRO A 303 -13.68 26.04 -15.29
C PRO A 303 -12.36 25.25 -15.16
N ASN A 304 -11.47 25.34 -16.16
CA ASN A 304 -10.22 24.60 -16.17
C ASN A 304 -9.28 25.06 -15.05
N PHE A 305 -8.37 24.17 -14.65
CA PHE A 305 -7.36 24.51 -13.65
C PHE A 305 -6.32 25.44 -14.27
N ARG A 306 -6.37 26.71 -13.90
CA ARG A 306 -5.26 27.62 -14.08
C ARG A 306 -4.69 27.88 -12.69
N LEU A 307 -3.69 27.10 -12.30
CA LEU A 307 -2.78 27.61 -11.29
C LEU A 307 -2.09 28.81 -11.93
N PRO A 308 -2.09 29.98 -11.28
CA PRO A 308 -1.28 31.07 -11.79
C PRO A 308 0.18 30.62 -11.78
N ASP A 309 0.82 30.79 -12.94
CA ASP A 309 2.27 31.00 -12.98
C ASP A 309 2.47 32.49 -12.72
N PRO A 310 3.18 32.91 -11.65
CA PRO A 310 4.10 32.14 -10.81
C PRO A 310 3.48 31.59 -9.49
N PRO A 311 4.19 30.68 -8.79
CA PRO A 311 3.76 29.94 -7.57
C PRO A 311 3.35 30.77 -6.35
N ASP A 312 3.26 32.10 -6.43
CA ASP A 312 2.95 32.95 -5.28
C ASP A 312 1.43 33.14 -5.06
N GLU A 313 0.58 32.76 -6.02
CA GLU A 313 -0.87 33.05 -5.99
C GLU A 313 -1.77 31.80 -5.92
N TYR A 314 -1.49 30.83 -5.04
CA TYR A 314 -2.35 29.64 -4.83
C TYR A 314 -3.69 29.97 -4.15
N LYS A 315 -4.56 30.76 -4.78
CA LYS A 315 -5.92 31.06 -4.30
C LYS A 315 -6.97 30.24 -5.04
N TYR A 316 -7.08 28.96 -4.69
CA TYR A 316 -7.87 27.96 -5.42
C TYR A 316 -9.34 28.37 -5.68
N LEU A 317 -10.00 29.00 -4.70
CA LEU A 317 -11.42 29.35 -4.80
C LEU A 317 -11.70 30.55 -5.72
N GLN A 318 -10.71 31.42 -5.97
CA GLN A 318 -10.89 32.60 -6.84
C GLN A 318 -11.21 32.25 -8.30
N HIS A 319 -10.98 31.01 -8.70
CA HIS A 319 -11.18 30.54 -10.07
C HIS A 319 -12.38 29.60 -10.20
N TRP A 320 -13.25 29.51 -9.19
CA TRP A 320 -14.43 28.66 -9.20
C TRP A 320 -15.66 29.50 -9.55
N TYR A 321 -16.73 28.88 -10.03
CA TYR A 321 -18.01 29.56 -10.13
C TYR A 321 -18.56 29.86 -8.74
N VAL A 322 -19.45 30.84 -8.62
CA VAL A 322 -20.10 31.21 -7.36
C VAL A 322 -21.60 31.08 -7.53
N ALA A 323 -22.24 30.25 -6.70
CA ALA A 323 -23.67 30.03 -6.75
C ALA A 323 -24.46 31.17 -6.09
N ASP A 324 -25.61 31.48 -6.69
CA ASP A 324 -26.52 32.51 -6.20
C ASP A 324 -27.34 32.06 -4.99
N GLY A 325 -27.55 30.76 -4.85
CA GLY A 325 -28.33 30.23 -3.73
C GLY A 325 -28.43 28.71 -3.72
N GLY A 326 -29.17 28.20 -2.74
CA GLY A 326 -29.52 26.79 -2.66
C GLY A 326 -30.71 26.44 -3.55
N SER A 327 -31.89 26.33 -2.94
CA SER A 327 -33.15 25.95 -3.61
C SER A 327 -33.67 26.97 -4.63
N ARG A 328 -33.29 28.25 -4.48
CA ARG A 328 -33.58 29.40 -5.36
C ARG A 328 -32.65 30.57 -4.99
N VAL A 329 -32.61 31.62 -5.81
CA VAL A 329 -31.93 32.88 -5.49
C VAL A 329 -32.63 33.57 -4.30
N PRO A 330 -31.91 33.98 -3.23
CA PRO A 330 -32.50 34.71 -2.11
C PRO A 330 -32.88 36.14 -2.51
N SER A 331 -33.83 36.73 -1.77
CA SER A 331 -34.24 38.14 -1.96
C SER A 331 -33.34 39.15 -1.24
N CYS A 332 -32.26 38.69 -0.60
CA CYS A 332 -31.32 39.47 0.18
C CYS A 332 -29.88 39.02 -0.12
N ASP A 333 -28.91 39.86 0.24
CA ASP A 333 -27.49 39.51 0.24
C ASP A 333 -27.03 39.22 1.68
N PRO A 334 -26.70 37.96 2.02
CA PRO A 334 -26.28 37.61 3.37
C PRO A 334 -24.92 38.24 3.73
N SER A 335 -24.90 38.94 4.87
CA SER A 335 -23.72 39.65 5.37
C SER A 335 -22.63 38.70 5.87
N ALA A 336 -21.36 39.08 5.65
CA ALA A 336 -20.22 38.42 6.27
C ALA A 336 -20.07 38.74 7.77
N GLU A 337 -20.65 39.86 8.22
CA GLU A 337 -20.59 40.33 9.61
C GLU A 337 -21.67 39.69 10.49
N GLU A 338 -21.40 39.63 11.80
CA GLU A 338 -22.40 39.17 12.75
C GLU A 338 -23.56 40.17 12.87
N GLY A 339 -24.80 39.71 12.70
CA GLY A 339 -25.97 40.57 12.73
C GLY A 339 -27.23 39.89 12.19
N PRO A 340 -28.38 40.61 12.16
CA PRO A 340 -29.65 40.07 11.69
C PRO A 340 -29.62 39.65 10.22
N ASP A 341 -28.77 40.26 9.40
CA ASP A 341 -28.69 40.00 7.97
C ASP A 341 -27.70 38.88 7.61
N ARG A 342 -26.97 38.30 8.59
CA ARG A 342 -25.97 37.24 8.36
C ARG A 342 -26.56 35.99 7.70
N PHE A 343 -27.79 35.65 8.07
CA PHE A 343 -28.49 34.45 7.60
C PHE A 343 -29.85 34.79 7.00
N CYS A 344 -29.99 35.96 6.38
CA CYS A 344 -31.24 36.39 5.76
C CYS A 344 -31.71 35.45 4.62
N ASP A 345 -30.80 34.62 4.09
CA ASP A 345 -31.02 33.66 3.02
C ASP A 345 -31.36 32.24 3.51
N GLU A 346 -31.48 32.02 4.83
CA GLU A 346 -31.68 30.70 5.44
C GLU A 346 -32.87 29.92 4.86
N ASN A 347 -33.95 30.62 4.52
CA ASN A 347 -35.14 30.04 3.91
C ASN A 347 -34.95 29.55 2.44
N THR A 348 -33.76 29.74 1.88
CA THR A 348 -33.38 29.26 0.55
C THR A 348 -32.32 28.17 0.60
N TRP A 349 -31.69 27.91 1.74
CA TRP A 349 -30.66 26.88 1.89
C TRP A 349 -31.17 25.50 1.49
N SER A 350 -30.28 24.66 0.96
CA SER A 350 -30.66 23.32 0.50
C SER A 350 -29.57 22.28 0.76
N PHE A 351 -30.01 21.04 1.03
CA PHE A 351 -29.13 19.90 1.18
C PHE A 351 -28.68 19.32 -0.16
N ASN A 352 -29.44 19.57 -1.22
CA ASN A 352 -29.30 18.82 -2.47
C ASN A 352 -29.49 19.65 -3.74
N THR A 353 -29.82 20.93 -3.62
CA THR A 353 -30.17 21.79 -4.74
C THR A 353 -29.28 23.02 -4.72
N MET A 354 -28.76 23.40 -5.89
CA MET A 354 -27.97 24.60 -6.07
C MET A 354 -28.52 25.39 -7.25
N THR A 355 -28.58 26.71 -7.10
CA THR A 355 -29.08 27.65 -8.11
C THR A 355 -28.01 28.68 -8.43
N ASP A 356 -27.76 28.91 -9.71
CA ASP A 356 -26.83 29.89 -10.25
C ASP A 356 -27.33 30.35 -11.62
N VAL A 357 -27.85 31.58 -11.67
CA VAL A 357 -28.54 32.17 -12.80
C VAL A 357 -27.86 33.45 -13.32
N ASP A 358 -27.24 34.25 -12.45
CA ASP A 358 -26.47 35.45 -12.81
C ASP A 358 -25.57 35.89 -11.65
N THR A 359 -24.25 35.76 -11.87
CA THR A 359 -23.11 35.99 -10.97
C THR A 359 -23.36 36.95 -9.79
N PHE A 360 -23.37 36.42 -8.57
CA PHE A 360 -23.05 37.22 -7.39
C PHE A 360 -21.65 37.83 -7.51
N PRO A 361 -21.48 39.17 -7.49
CA PRO A 361 -20.17 39.77 -7.52
C PRO A 361 -19.52 39.63 -6.14
N GLU A 362 -18.58 38.69 -6.01
CA GLU A 362 -17.60 38.76 -4.92
C GLU A 362 -16.76 40.04 -5.14
N SER A 363 -16.62 40.87 -4.12
CA SER A 363 -15.95 42.16 -4.26
C SER A 363 -14.46 41.95 -4.59
N GLY A 364 -14.03 42.38 -5.78
CA GLY A 364 -12.61 42.64 -6.07
C GLY A 364 -11.92 41.75 -7.11
N ASP A 365 -12.46 40.58 -7.47
CA ASP A 365 -11.82 39.65 -8.43
C ASP A 365 -12.77 39.21 -9.57
N PRO A 366 -12.29 39.08 -10.83
CA PRO A 366 -13.11 38.64 -11.95
C PRO A 366 -13.41 37.13 -11.89
N GLN A 367 -14.69 36.79 -11.76
CA GLN A 367 -15.18 35.40 -11.78
C GLN A 367 -15.07 34.78 -13.20
N PRO A 368 -14.94 33.43 -13.31
CA PRO A 368 -15.00 32.74 -14.59
C PRO A 368 -16.28 33.08 -15.37
N LYS A 369 -16.17 33.22 -16.70
CA LYS A 369 -17.35 33.43 -17.55
C LYS A 369 -18.17 32.15 -17.63
N GLY A 370 -19.32 32.10 -16.97
CA GLY A 370 -20.26 30.98 -17.05
C GLY A 370 -21.05 30.78 -15.75
N ASN A 371 -22.06 29.92 -15.82
CA ASN A 371 -22.96 29.53 -14.73
C ASN A 371 -23.76 28.29 -15.15
N LEU A 372 -24.66 27.81 -14.28
CA LEU A 372 -25.51 26.64 -14.58
C LEU A 372 -26.41 26.84 -15.82
N LYS A 373 -26.69 28.07 -16.26
CA LYS A 373 -27.45 28.28 -17.51
C LYS A 373 -26.62 28.06 -18.78
N THR A 374 -25.32 28.33 -18.69
CA THR A 374 -24.41 28.36 -19.84
C THR A 374 -23.58 27.08 -19.98
N LEU A 375 -23.35 26.35 -18.88
CA LEU A 375 -22.67 25.06 -18.89
C LEU A 375 -23.41 24.01 -19.76
N PRO A 376 -22.71 22.98 -20.30
CA PRO A 376 -23.34 21.87 -21.00
C PRO A 376 -24.27 21.07 -20.07
N ASP A 377 -24.92 20.02 -20.57
CA ASP A 377 -25.67 19.13 -19.70
C ASP A 377 -24.74 18.51 -18.63
N LEU A 378 -25.17 18.59 -17.37
CA LEU A 378 -24.37 18.23 -16.22
C LEU A 378 -24.81 16.90 -15.61
N VAL A 379 -25.90 16.26 -16.06
CA VAL A 379 -26.36 14.99 -15.48
C VAL A 379 -25.25 13.93 -15.54
N GLY A 380 -24.84 13.37 -14.40
CA GLY A 380 -23.71 12.43 -14.29
C GLY A 380 -22.32 13.07 -14.20
N ALA A 381 -22.22 14.41 -14.25
CA ALA A 381 -20.98 15.12 -13.91
C ALA A 381 -20.78 15.08 -12.38
N ILE A 382 -19.55 15.28 -11.93
CA ILE A 382 -19.28 15.52 -10.51
C ILE A 382 -19.24 17.02 -10.25
N ILE A 383 -20.06 17.50 -9.32
CA ILE A 383 -19.93 18.84 -8.75
C ILE A 383 -19.06 18.77 -7.50
N ILE A 384 -18.17 19.75 -7.39
CA ILE A 384 -17.37 20.01 -6.20
C ILE A 384 -17.75 21.40 -5.72
N ALA A 385 -18.27 21.50 -4.50
CA ALA A 385 -18.82 22.73 -3.97
C ALA A 385 -18.43 22.96 -2.51
N SER A 386 -18.24 24.23 -2.14
CA SER A 386 -18.01 24.69 -0.78
C SER A 386 -19.31 25.18 -0.13
N SER A 387 -19.34 25.24 1.21
CA SER A 387 -20.51 25.69 1.95
C SER A 387 -20.52 27.21 2.10
N GLY A 388 -21.33 27.90 1.29
CA GLY A 388 -21.52 29.36 1.33
C GLY A 388 -20.22 30.17 1.35
N ARG A 389 -20.30 31.43 1.80
CA ARG A 389 -19.16 32.38 1.78
C ARG A 389 -17.90 31.91 2.52
N ASN A 390 -18.07 31.13 3.60
CA ASN A 390 -16.94 30.73 4.44
C ASN A 390 -16.21 29.48 3.89
N GLY A 391 -16.83 28.66 3.05
CA GLY A 391 -16.18 27.48 2.45
C GLY A 391 -15.61 26.46 3.46
N PHE A 392 -16.18 26.39 4.68
CA PHE A 392 -15.68 25.53 5.75
C PHE A 392 -15.85 24.03 5.46
N TRP A 393 -17.00 23.66 4.90
CA TRP A 393 -17.30 22.31 4.43
C TRP A 393 -17.36 22.27 2.93
N ASN A 394 -17.02 21.11 2.38
CA ASN A 394 -17.10 20.91 0.95
C ASN A 394 -17.73 19.54 0.66
N MET A 395 -18.29 19.42 -0.54
CA MET A 395 -18.91 18.21 -1.03
C MET A 395 -18.40 17.91 -2.43
N GLN A 396 -18.26 16.62 -2.73
CA GLN A 396 -18.16 16.10 -4.09
C GLN A 396 -19.38 15.22 -4.33
N ALA A 397 -20.18 15.47 -5.35
CA ALA A 397 -21.41 14.71 -5.59
C ALA A 397 -21.73 14.59 -7.08
N GLU A 398 -22.39 13.51 -7.46
CA GLU A 398 -22.93 13.38 -8.82
C GLU A 398 -24.16 14.26 -8.99
N VAL A 399 -24.20 15.00 -10.10
CA VAL A 399 -25.36 15.80 -10.52
C VAL A 399 -26.43 14.87 -11.08
N LYS A 400 -27.61 14.87 -10.44
CA LYS A 400 -28.76 14.04 -10.81
C LYS A 400 -29.64 14.71 -11.86
N THR A 401 -29.90 16.00 -11.73
CA THR A 401 -30.71 16.76 -12.69
C THR A 401 -30.04 18.09 -12.99
N HIS A 402 -30.21 18.58 -14.21
CA HIS A 402 -29.78 19.91 -14.63
C HIS A 402 -30.90 20.62 -15.40
N ASP A 403 -31.51 21.63 -14.79
CA ASP A 403 -32.43 22.56 -15.44
C ASP A 403 -31.64 23.81 -15.86
N LYS A 404 -31.23 23.81 -17.12
CA LYS A 404 -30.43 24.90 -17.70
C LYS A 404 -31.18 26.22 -17.80
N GLU A 405 -32.49 26.20 -18.02
CA GLU A 405 -33.26 27.44 -18.14
C GLU A 405 -33.38 28.13 -16.77
N ALA A 406 -33.61 27.32 -15.73
CA ALA A 406 -33.67 27.79 -14.35
C ALA A 406 -32.30 27.98 -13.68
N GLY A 407 -31.19 27.59 -14.33
CA GLY A 407 -29.84 27.62 -13.76
C GLY A 407 -29.74 26.80 -12.49
N LYS A 408 -30.26 25.56 -12.52
CA LYS A 408 -30.49 24.78 -11.31
C LYS A 408 -30.05 23.33 -11.48
N ILE A 409 -29.36 22.82 -10.46
CA ILE A 409 -29.04 21.40 -10.38
C ILE A 409 -29.61 20.76 -9.12
N THR A 410 -29.79 19.45 -9.16
CA THR A 410 -29.91 18.63 -7.95
C THR A 410 -28.83 17.55 -7.92
N ILE A 411 -28.36 17.19 -6.73
CA ILE A 411 -27.41 16.09 -6.54
C ILE A 411 -28.14 14.81 -6.09
N ASN A 412 -27.51 13.65 -6.28
CA ASN A 412 -28.12 12.37 -5.90
C ASN A 412 -28.26 12.21 -4.37
N THR A 413 -29.49 12.31 -3.86
CA THR A 413 -29.80 12.28 -2.42
C THR A 413 -29.88 10.90 -1.77
N GLN A 414 -29.86 9.81 -2.56
CA GLN A 414 -29.83 8.47 -1.99
C GLN A 414 -28.45 8.12 -1.41
N GLU A 415 -27.43 8.90 -1.76
CA GLU A 415 -26.04 8.71 -1.32
C GLU A 415 -25.44 9.97 -0.67
N ALA A 416 -26.11 11.14 -0.73
CA ALA A 416 -25.56 12.40 -0.28
C ALA A 416 -26.61 13.46 0.14
N ASN A 417 -26.48 14.00 1.36
CA ASN A 417 -26.98 15.33 1.70
C ASN A 417 -25.76 16.21 1.97
N PHE A 418 -25.71 17.41 1.38
CA PHE A 418 -24.69 18.38 1.75
C PHE A 418 -25.16 19.16 2.96
N TYR A 419 -24.53 18.91 4.11
CA TYR A 419 -24.76 19.63 5.35
C TYR A 419 -23.44 20.09 5.96
N CYS A 420 -23.47 21.16 6.77
CA CYS A 420 -22.28 21.69 7.42
C CYS A 420 -22.24 21.28 8.89
N ARG A 421 -21.34 20.35 9.28
CA ARG A 421 -21.11 19.81 10.64
C ARG A 421 -22.29 19.08 11.27
N ASP A 422 -23.48 19.67 11.21
CA ASP A 422 -24.73 19.21 11.76
C ASP A 422 -25.68 18.82 10.61
N PRO A 423 -26.24 17.60 10.61
CA PRO A 423 -27.18 17.13 9.59
C PRO A 423 -28.43 18.00 9.38
N THR A 424 -28.72 18.93 10.30
CA THR A 424 -29.85 19.86 10.20
C THR A 424 -29.51 21.15 9.45
N PHE A 425 -28.23 21.44 9.20
CA PHE A 425 -27.80 22.67 8.54
C PHE A 425 -27.43 22.42 7.07
N PRO A 426 -28.25 22.86 6.09
CA PRO A 426 -27.98 22.60 4.68
C PRO A 426 -26.73 23.32 4.17
N GLY A 427 -25.99 22.70 3.25
CA GLY A 427 -24.68 23.16 2.77
C GLY A 427 -24.73 24.07 1.54
N PHE A 428 -25.70 23.90 0.63
CA PHE A 428 -25.85 24.79 -0.54
C PHE A 428 -26.58 26.08 -0.15
N ARG A 429 -25.91 27.21 -0.37
CA ARG A 429 -26.31 28.55 0.07
C ARG A 429 -25.78 29.58 -0.93
N ALA A 430 -26.18 30.85 -0.78
CA ALA A 430 -25.54 31.93 -1.52
C ALA A 430 -24.02 31.96 -1.23
N PHE A 431 -23.23 32.34 -2.23
CA PHE A 431 -21.77 32.37 -2.19
C PHE A 431 -21.06 31.02 -2.11
N ALA A 432 -21.75 29.91 -2.36
CA ALA A 432 -21.08 28.62 -2.46
C ALA A 432 -20.20 28.60 -3.72
N HIS A 433 -18.88 28.46 -3.54
CA HIS A 433 -17.95 28.27 -4.66
C HIS A 433 -18.06 26.86 -5.20
N TYR A 434 -18.05 26.69 -6.52
CA TYR A 434 -18.13 25.37 -7.13
C TYR A 434 -17.41 25.26 -8.47
N TYR A 435 -17.07 24.03 -8.85
CA TYR A 435 -16.74 23.67 -10.22
C TYR A 435 -17.34 22.30 -10.55
N VAL A 436 -17.37 21.98 -11.83
CA VAL A 436 -17.91 20.71 -12.33
C VAL A 436 -16.83 19.93 -13.07
N ALA A 437 -16.86 18.61 -12.99
CA ALA A 437 -15.85 17.73 -13.56
C ALA A 437 -16.45 16.43 -14.09
N ASN A 438 -15.59 15.59 -14.68
CA ASN A 438 -15.90 14.24 -15.12
C ASN A 438 -16.90 14.16 -16.28
N LYS A 439 -16.69 14.99 -17.31
CA LYS A 439 -17.44 14.93 -18.57
C LYS A 439 -16.50 15.09 -19.76
N MET A 440 -16.77 14.32 -20.83
CA MET A 440 -16.07 14.47 -22.11
C MET A 440 -16.19 15.88 -22.67
N ALA A 441 -17.33 16.56 -22.46
CA ALA A 441 -17.54 17.94 -22.91
C ALA A 441 -16.62 18.97 -22.24
N PHE A 442 -15.94 18.61 -21.15
CA PHE A 442 -14.94 19.44 -20.48
C PHE A 442 -13.50 19.06 -20.84
N LEU A 443 -13.29 18.05 -21.69
CA LEU A 443 -11.96 17.69 -22.15
C LEU A 443 -11.58 18.65 -23.28
N ASP A 444 -11.13 19.85 -22.92
CA ASP A 444 -10.96 20.95 -23.87
C ASP A 444 -9.60 21.66 -23.80
N SER A 445 -8.73 21.24 -22.86
CA SER A 445 -7.42 21.86 -22.66
C SER A 445 -6.28 20.83 -22.48
N PRO A 446 -5.04 21.18 -22.90
CA PRO A 446 -3.87 20.32 -22.68
C PRO A 446 -3.64 19.98 -21.21
N GLY A 447 -3.37 18.71 -20.92
CA GLY A 447 -3.18 18.23 -19.55
C GLY A 447 -4.47 17.79 -18.87
N GLU A 448 -5.56 17.60 -19.61
CA GLU A 448 -6.81 17.06 -19.08
C GLU A 448 -7.02 15.60 -19.50
N TYR A 449 -7.83 14.88 -18.71
CA TYR A 449 -8.27 13.52 -19.04
C TYR A 449 -9.73 13.27 -18.63
N TYR A 450 -10.37 12.35 -19.34
CA TYR A 450 -11.72 11.85 -19.04
C TYR A 450 -11.74 10.33 -19.14
N SER A 451 -12.40 9.65 -18.20
CA SER A 451 -12.53 8.19 -18.23
C SER A 451 -14.00 7.83 -18.39
N ASP A 452 -14.32 7.07 -19.43
CA ASP A 452 -15.62 6.43 -19.60
C ASP A 452 -15.58 5.03 -18.97
N GLU A 453 -16.01 4.94 -17.71
CA GLU A 453 -16.02 3.68 -16.96
C GLU A 453 -16.97 2.63 -17.57
N SER A 454 -17.98 3.05 -18.35
CA SER A 454 -18.93 2.11 -18.97
C SER A 454 -18.30 1.32 -20.13
N THR A 455 -17.29 1.92 -20.78
CA THR A 455 -16.57 1.31 -21.91
C THR A 455 -15.14 0.91 -21.56
N GLY A 456 -14.61 1.36 -20.41
CA GLY A 456 -13.22 1.15 -20.01
C GLY A 456 -12.21 2.01 -20.77
N LEU A 457 -12.68 3.09 -21.42
CA LEU A 457 -11.84 3.97 -22.23
C LEU A 457 -11.36 5.19 -21.45
N LEU A 458 -10.05 5.44 -21.48
CA LEU A 458 -9.43 6.65 -20.97
C LEU A 458 -9.08 7.57 -22.13
N TYR A 459 -9.59 8.79 -22.11
CA TYR A 459 -9.32 9.89 -23.04
C TYR A 459 -8.33 10.87 -22.39
N VAL A 460 -7.29 11.27 -23.12
CA VAL A 460 -6.26 12.18 -22.63
C VAL A 460 -5.98 13.25 -23.68
N TRP A 461 -6.04 14.52 -23.28
CA TRP A 461 -5.53 15.62 -24.10
C TRP A 461 -4.03 15.75 -23.86
N LYS A 462 -3.26 15.03 -24.69
CA LYS A 462 -1.81 14.94 -24.57
C LYS A 462 -1.15 16.12 -25.30
N PRO A 463 -0.27 16.90 -24.64
CA PRO A 463 0.57 17.89 -25.32
C PRO A 463 1.47 17.23 -26.39
N ASP A 464 1.76 17.96 -27.46
CA ASP A 464 2.53 17.43 -28.59
C ASP A 464 3.99 17.11 -28.24
N ASP A 465 4.55 17.77 -27.24
CA ASP A 465 5.95 17.68 -26.80
C ASP A 465 6.23 16.62 -25.72
N VAL A 466 5.20 15.87 -25.32
CA VAL A 466 5.28 14.82 -24.28
C VAL A 466 5.32 13.45 -24.95
N GLU A 467 6.04 12.48 -24.42
CA GLU A 467 5.97 11.08 -24.89
C GLU A 467 5.07 10.23 -23.97
N TRP A 468 4.46 9.17 -24.51
CA TRP A 468 3.66 8.24 -23.68
C TRP A 468 4.50 7.53 -22.61
N SER A 469 5.79 7.36 -22.86
CA SER A 469 6.77 6.84 -21.89
C SER A 469 6.93 7.70 -20.66
N ASP A 470 6.55 8.97 -20.77
CA ASP A 470 6.76 9.99 -19.75
C ASP A 470 5.49 10.23 -18.93
N ILE A 471 4.39 9.51 -19.22
CA ILE A 471 3.13 9.65 -18.49
C ILE A 471 2.90 8.42 -17.61
N GLU A 472 2.79 8.63 -16.31
CA GLU A 472 2.38 7.62 -15.34
C GLU A 472 0.86 7.71 -15.12
N ILE A 473 0.20 6.55 -15.15
CA ILE A 473 -1.22 6.40 -14.85
C ILE A 473 -1.35 5.74 -13.48
N VAL A 474 -1.98 6.45 -12.55
CA VAL A 474 -2.22 5.96 -11.19
C VAL A 474 -3.67 5.57 -11.07
N GLY A 475 -3.96 4.29 -10.83
CA GLY A 475 -5.34 3.81 -10.71
C GLY A 475 -5.60 2.94 -9.49
N ASP A 476 -6.59 2.07 -9.57
CA ASP A 476 -7.18 1.34 -8.43
C ASP A 476 -6.67 -0.09 -8.25
N ALA A 477 -5.59 -0.46 -8.95
CA ALA A 477 -4.95 -1.76 -8.83
C ALA A 477 -4.53 -2.05 -7.37
N SER A 478 -5.00 -3.17 -6.83
CA SER A 478 -4.86 -3.51 -5.40
C SER A 478 -3.41 -3.78 -4.97
N ASP A 479 -2.59 -4.31 -5.88
CA ASP A 479 -1.17 -4.58 -5.71
C ASP A 479 -0.31 -3.30 -5.72
N GLN A 480 -0.89 -2.17 -6.15
CA GLN A 480 -0.27 -0.84 -6.18
C GLN A 480 -0.92 0.15 -5.22
N LYS A 481 -1.76 -0.34 -4.31
CA LYS A 481 -2.45 0.53 -3.37
C LYS A 481 -1.51 1.13 -2.32
N ILE A 482 -0.64 0.32 -1.74
CA ILE A 482 0.21 0.68 -0.61
C ILE A 482 1.67 0.50 -1.03
N ALA A 483 2.50 1.54 -0.92
CA ALA A 483 3.91 1.45 -1.29
C ALA A 483 4.70 0.61 -0.29
N LEU A 484 4.46 0.85 1.01
CA LEU A 484 5.13 0.21 2.11
C LEU A 484 4.10 -0.19 3.16
N ASP A 485 3.82 -1.48 3.26
CA ASP A 485 2.97 -2.05 4.30
C ASP A 485 3.85 -2.57 5.44
N LEU A 486 3.88 -1.81 6.53
CA LEU A 486 4.64 -2.16 7.72
C LEU A 486 3.80 -2.89 8.76
N THR A 487 2.54 -3.21 8.46
CA THR A 487 1.65 -3.85 9.43
C THR A 487 2.31 -5.07 10.07
N ASP A 488 2.46 -5.05 11.40
CA ASP A 488 3.12 -6.11 12.17
C ASP A 488 4.58 -6.33 11.69
N LYS A 489 5.33 -5.23 11.52
CA LYS A 489 6.75 -5.21 11.15
C LYS A 489 7.58 -4.41 12.14
N SER A 490 8.74 -4.95 12.51
CA SER A 490 9.67 -4.33 13.43
C SER A 490 11.11 -4.40 12.94
N PHE A 491 11.93 -3.46 13.41
CA PHE A 491 13.36 -3.35 13.07
C PHE A 491 13.59 -3.29 11.54
N VAL A 492 12.97 -2.30 10.89
CA VAL A 492 13.10 -2.04 9.45
C VAL A 492 13.73 -0.66 9.25
N GLU A 493 14.72 -0.58 8.36
CA GLU A 493 15.38 0.66 8.00
C GLU A 493 15.28 0.91 6.51
N LEU A 494 14.86 2.11 6.13
CA LEU A 494 14.75 2.54 4.74
C LEU A 494 15.60 3.78 4.56
N SER A 495 16.41 3.80 3.50
CA SER A 495 17.19 4.98 3.15
C SER A 495 17.41 5.16 1.66
N GLY A 496 17.36 6.41 1.22
CA GLY A 496 17.69 6.75 -0.16
C GLY A 496 16.71 6.20 -1.20
N LEU A 497 15.41 6.14 -0.87
CA LEU A 497 14.38 5.62 -1.76
C LEU A 497 13.26 6.64 -1.95
N THR A 498 12.94 6.93 -3.20
CA THR A 498 11.75 7.71 -3.55
C THR A 498 10.56 6.78 -3.72
N PHE A 499 9.44 7.05 -3.04
CA PHE A 499 8.19 6.31 -3.22
C PHE A 499 7.17 7.21 -3.89
N SER A 500 6.50 6.72 -4.94
CA SER A 500 5.63 7.58 -5.74
C SER A 500 4.45 6.84 -6.35
N PHE A 501 3.38 7.58 -6.62
CA PHE A 501 2.22 7.07 -7.36
C PHE A 501 1.45 5.93 -6.69
N PHE A 502 1.48 5.83 -5.36
CA PHE A 502 0.62 4.90 -4.60
C PHE A 502 -0.60 5.63 -4.01
N GLU A 503 -1.64 4.89 -3.62
CA GLU A 503 -2.71 5.49 -2.81
C GLU A 503 -2.18 5.90 -1.43
N GLU A 504 -1.48 4.98 -0.79
CA GLU A 504 -0.91 5.11 0.55
C GLU A 504 0.60 4.86 0.45
N MET A 505 1.46 5.79 0.90
CA MET A 505 2.92 5.57 0.82
C MET A 505 3.40 4.64 1.93
N LEU A 506 3.09 4.96 3.18
CA LEU A 506 3.43 4.12 4.32
C LEU A 506 2.17 3.86 5.14
N LYS A 507 1.91 2.58 5.40
CA LYS A 507 0.78 2.15 6.22
C LYS A 507 1.23 1.24 7.35
N GLU A 508 0.72 1.52 8.54
CA GLU A 508 0.72 0.62 9.69
C GLU A 508 -0.70 0.46 10.23
N THR A 509 -1.19 -0.79 10.31
CA THR A 509 -2.49 -1.13 10.93
C THR A 509 -2.33 -2.21 11.98
N TYR A 510 -2.11 -1.85 13.25
CA TYR A 510 -1.93 -2.84 14.31
C TYR A 510 -3.28 -3.45 14.77
N PRO A 511 -3.39 -4.78 14.94
CA PRO A 511 -4.29 -5.38 15.91
C PRO A 511 -3.68 -5.26 17.31
N THR A 512 -4.48 -5.10 18.37
CA THR A 512 -4.02 -4.92 19.78
C THR A 512 -3.02 -5.98 20.29
N SER A 513 -2.90 -7.14 19.64
CA SER A 513 -1.98 -8.21 20.02
C SER A 513 -0.62 -8.19 19.30
N ARG A 514 -0.41 -7.30 18.31
CA ARG A 514 0.83 -7.22 17.53
C ARG A 514 1.15 -5.78 17.14
N SER A 515 2.36 -5.32 17.45
CA SER A 515 2.77 -3.93 17.24
C SER A 515 4.04 -3.84 16.40
N SER A 516 4.06 -2.87 15.50
CA SER A 516 5.26 -2.46 14.77
C SER A 516 6.12 -1.52 15.60
N GLU A 517 7.42 -1.77 15.68
CA GLU A 517 8.38 -0.97 16.45
C GLU A 517 9.75 -0.85 15.77
N HIS A 518 10.51 0.18 16.12
CA HIS A 518 11.87 0.39 15.59
C HIS A 518 11.94 0.48 14.06
N ILE A 519 11.05 1.28 13.47
CA ILE A 519 11.05 1.61 12.05
C ILE A 519 11.77 2.93 11.82
N ASN A 520 12.79 2.92 10.97
CA ASN A 520 13.57 4.10 10.59
C ASN A 520 13.38 4.41 9.10
N VAL A 521 12.92 5.61 8.78
CA VAL A 521 12.79 6.10 7.39
C VAL A 521 13.63 7.36 7.23
N ASN A 522 14.72 7.27 6.48
CA ASN A 522 15.71 8.34 6.37
C ASN A 522 15.92 8.73 4.91
N ASN A 523 15.76 10.02 4.58
CA ASN A 523 16.00 10.50 3.22
C ASN A 523 15.20 9.71 2.17
N CYS A 524 13.91 9.51 2.43
CA CYS A 524 12.97 8.85 1.53
C CYS A 524 11.85 9.82 1.13
N PRO A 525 11.88 10.40 -0.08
CA PRO A 525 10.82 11.27 -0.57
C PRO A 525 9.54 10.50 -0.84
N PHE A 526 8.40 11.05 -0.41
CA PHE A 526 7.07 10.53 -0.72
C PHE A 526 6.34 11.51 -1.63
N HIS A 527 6.06 11.10 -2.87
CA HIS A 527 5.47 11.97 -3.90
C HIS A 527 4.16 11.42 -4.43
N SER A 528 3.18 12.30 -4.69
CA SER A 528 1.95 11.94 -5.41
C SER A 528 1.21 10.75 -4.78
N ALA A 529 0.64 10.98 -3.60
CA ALA A 529 -0.16 10.00 -2.85
C ALA A 529 -1.54 10.57 -2.48
N VAL A 530 -2.50 9.70 -2.15
CA VAL A 530 -3.70 10.12 -1.40
C VAL A 530 -3.34 10.32 0.08
N ASN A 531 -2.57 9.38 0.64
CA ASN A 531 -2.04 9.45 2.00
C ASN A 531 -0.52 9.23 1.98
N GLY A 532 0.23 10.13 2.61
CA GLY A 532 1.66 9.95 2.83
C GLY A 532 1.91 8.84 3.86
N VAL A 533 1.85 9.21 5.14
CA VAL A 533 2.09 8.27 6.26
C VAL A 533 0.80 8.09 7.05
N TRP A 534 0.35 6.84 7.19
CA TRP A 534 -0.80 6.47 8.00
C TRP A 534 -0.42 5.44 9.05
N LEU A 535 -0.47 5.83 10.32
CA LEU A 535 -0.23 4.95 11.48
C LEU A 535 -1.51 4.91 12.32
N GLY A 536 -2.19 3.76 12.40
CA GLY A 536 -3.38 3.63 13.24
C GLY A 536 -4.42 2.62 12.77
N ASN A 537 -5.22 2.12 13.71
CA ASN A 537 -6.36 1.25 13.45
C ASN A 537 -7.67 2.07 13.25
N LYS A 538 -8.49 1.71 12.26
CA LYS A 538 -9.81 2.34 12.03
C LYS A 538 -10.84 2.03 13.12
N ASN A 539 -10.68 0.91 13.82
CA ASN A 539 -11.70 0.36 14.73
C ASN A 539 -11.43 0.65 16.21
N GLU A 540 -10.22 1.06 16.57
CA GLU A 540 -9.85 1.42 17.92
C GLU A 540 -9.57 2.91 17.97
N ARG A 541 -10.46 3.67 18.61
CA ARG A 541 -10.27 5.11 18.81
C ARG A 541 -9.18 5.35 19.86
N GLY A 542 -7.94 5.05 19.50
CA GLY A 542 -6.69 5.67 19.96
C GLY A 542 -6.28 5.63 21.43
N ARG A 543 -7.14 5.27 22.37
CA ARG A 543 -6.77 5.13 23.80
C ARG A 543 -7.83 4.36 24.56
N ASP A 544 -7.42 3.48 25.46
CA ASP A 544 -8.31 2.98 26.51
C ASP A 544 -8.46 4.11 27.58
N PRO A 545 -9.67 4.68 27.74
CA PRO A 545 -9.90 5.81 28.65
C PRO A 545 -9.75 5.44 30.13
N VAL A 546 -9.64 4.15 30.46
CA VAL A 546 -9.53 3.62 31.83
C VAL A 546 -8.08 3.42 32.23
N ASN A 547 -7.22 2.92 31.34
CA ASN A 547 -5.80 2.69 31.65
C ASN A 547 -4.84 3.75 31.07
N GLY A 548 -5.29 4.58 30.12
CA GLY A 548 -4.54 5.69 29.54
C GLY A 548 -3.51 5.30 28.46
N GLU A 549 -3.39 4.02 28.08
CA GLU A 549 -2.39 3.57 27.12
C GLU A 549 -2.73 4.02 25.69
N ALA A 550 -1.76 4.69 25.04
CA ALA A 550 -1.84 5.08 23.63
C ALA A 550 -1.24 3.98 22.75
N SER A 551 -1.92 3.67 21.66
CA SER A 551 -1.48 2.66 20.69
C SER A 551 -0.44 3.18 19.69
N VAL A 552 -0.32 4.49 19.54
CA VAL A 552 0.72 5.15 18.73
C VAL A 552 1.53 6.07 19.63
N ARG A 553 2.80 5.75 19.85
CA ARG A 553 3.68 6.49 20.75
C ARG A 553 5.14 6.45 20.31
N ASP A 554 5.96 7.29 20.95
CA ASP A 554 7.42 7.28 20.85
C ASP A 554 7.93 7.52 19.42
N LEU A 555 7.33 8.50 18.72
CA LEU A 555 7.71 8.84 17.35
C LEU A 555 8.58 10.09 17.30
N TYR A 556 9.59 10.06 16.43
CA TYR A 556 10.50 11.18 16.19
C TYR A 556 10.48 11.60 14.71
N PHE A 557 10.12 12.85 14.46
CA PHE A 557 10.06 13.46 13.14
C PHE A 557 10.94 14.70 13.11
N SER A 558 12.02 14.65 12.35
CA SER A 558 12.95 15.78 12.22
C SER A 558 13.48 15.96 10.81
N GLY A 559 13.66 17.22 10.40
CA GLY A 559 14.26 17.56 9.11
C GLY A 559 13.40 17.24 7.88
N ASN A 560 12.08 17.06 8.05
CA ASN A 560 11.18 16.73 6.94
C ASN A 560 10.63 18.00 6.26
N ARG A 561 10.30 17.88 4.97
CA ARG A 561 9.58 18.91 4.21
C ARG A 561 8.24 18.36 3.72
N PHE A 562 7.15 18.99 4.15
CA PHE A 562 5.79 18.74 3.70
C PHE A 562 5.41 19.89 2.77
N HIS A 563 5.04 19.58 1.54
CA HIS A 563 4.76 20.59 0.52
C HIS A 563 3.58 20.15 -0.33
N HIS A 564 2.70 21.09 -0.71
CA HIS A 564 1.53 20.83 -1.56
C HIS A 564 0.68 19.67 -1.04
N SER A 565 0.21 19.81 0.19
CA SER A 565 -0.58 18.79 0.89
C SER A 565 -1.98 19.29 1.21
N SER A 566 -2.92 18.35 1.38
CA SER A 566 -4.30 18.64 1.76
C SER A 566 -5.14 19.41 0.73
N PHE A 567 -5.08 18.99 -0.53
CA PHE A 567 -5.93 19.50 -1.61
C PHE A 567 -6.93 18.42 -2.10
N PRO A 568 -7.94 18.03 -1.31
CA PRO A 568 -8.82 16.89 -1.64
C PRO A 568 -9.63 17.10 -2.93
N TYR A 569 -9.80 18.34 -3.39
CA TYR A 569 -10.53 18.65 -4.63
C TYR A 569 -9.68 18.45 -5.89
N GLU A 570 -8.35 18.33 -5.78
CA GLU A 570 -7.55 17.98 -6.96
C GLU A 570 -7.76 16.54 -7.42
N TYR A 571 -8.58 15.77 -6.71
CA TYR A 571 -9.10 14.49 -7.16
C TYR A 571 -10.63 14.47 -7.00
N PRO A 572 -11.39 14.91 -8.02
CA PRO A 572 -12.85 15.09 -7.94
C PRO A 572 -13.66 13.79 -7.87
N LEU A 573 -13.00 12.62 -7.83
CA LEU A 573 -13.63 11.31 -7.65
C LEU A 573 -13.39 10.76 -6.24
N TYR A 574 -12.82 11.57 -5.34
CA TYR A 574 -12.51 11.17 -3.97
C TYR A 574 -13.72 11.33 -3.04
N LYS A 575 -14.19 10.22 -2.45
CA LYS A 575 -15.27 10.21 -1.44
C LYS A 575 -16.56 10.91 -1.91
N VAL A 576 -16.97 10.68 -3.17
CA VAL A 576 -18.24 11.17 -3.72
C VAL A 576 -19.40 10.82 -2.76
N GLY A 577 -20.24 11.82 -2.49
CA GLY A 577 -21.43 11.73 -1.64
C GLY A 577 -21.22 12.01 -0.14
N LYS A 578 -19.99 12.30 0.31
CA LYS A 578 -19.72 12.58 1.73
C LYS A 578 -19.25 14.03 1.93
N PRO A 579 -19.95 14.83 2.76
CA PRO A 579 -19.42 16.13 3.18
C PRO A 579 -18.06 15.91 3.86
N SER A 580 -17.08 16.73 3.51
CA SER A 580 -15.74 16.61 4.05
C SER A 580 -15.15 17.97 4.40
N HIS A 581 -14.25 17.95 5.38
CA HIS A 581 -13.36 19.06 5.66
C HIS A 581 -12.00 18.79 5.00
N THR A 582 -11.31 19.86 4.60
CA THR A 582 -9.92 19.75 4.14
C THR A 582 -9.04 19.15 5.25
N PRO A 583 -8.23 18.11 4.99
CA PRO A 583 -7.38 17.49 6.01
C PRO A 583 -6.23 18.41 6.42
N ALA A 584 -5.60 18.13 7.56
CA ALA A 584 -4.32 18.77 7.89
C ALA A 584 -3.17 18.09 7.15
N ALA A 585 -2.06 18.78 6.89
CA ALA A 585 -0.88 18.15 6.29
C ALA A 585 -0.28 17.08 7.22
N VAL A 586 -0.26 17.37 8.53
CA VAL A 586 0.11 16.41 9.59
C VAL A 586 -0.99 16.38 10.65
N THR A 587 -1.43 15.18 11.02
CA THR A 587 -2.39 14.98 12.12
C THR A 587 -1.85 13.96 13.13
N PHE A 588 -1.74 14.36 14.38
CA PHE A 588 -1.53 13.46 15.52
C PHE A 588 -2.85 13.31 16.27
N HIS A 589 -3.42 12.11 16.23
CA HIS A 589 -4.69 11.81 16.88
C HIS A 589 -4.47 10.76 17.96
N PHE A 590 -4.70 11.13 19.23
CA PHE A 590 -4.49 10.26 20.39
C PHE A 590 -3.09 9.62 20.47
N ALA A 591 -2.07 10.28 19.91
CA ALA A 591 -0.68 9.83 19.96
C ALA A 591 0.09 10.52 21.10
N THR A 592 1.08 9.85 21.70
CA THR A 592 1.84 10.38 22.86
C THR A 592 3.35 10.23 22.69
N ASN A 593 4.12 11.04 23.41
CA ASN A 593 5.58 11.09 23.30
C ASN A 593 6.07 11.30 21.85
N ILE A 594 5.42 12.23 21.15
CA ILE A 594 5.75 12.62 19.79
C ILE A 594 6.72 13.79 19.82
N THR A 595 7.87 13.65 19.18
CA THR A 595 8.81 14.74 18.93
C THR A 595 8.75 15.16 17.47
N PHE A 596 8.24 16.36 17.20
CA PHE A 596 8.13 16.93 15.85
C PHE A 596 8.90 18.25 15.80
N VAL A 597 10.14 18.20 15.30
CA VAL A 597 11.08 19.35 15.35
C VAL A 597 11.81 19.59 14.05
N HIS A 598 12.20 20.83 13.74
CA HIS A 598 12.99 21.15 12.54
C HIS A 598 12.37 20.72 11.21
N ASN A 599 11.05 20.59 11.16
CA ASN A 599 10.33 20.30 9.92
C ASN A 599 9.89 21.60 9.24
N THR A 600 9.65 21.53 7.93
CA THR A 600 9.12 22.63 7.12
C THR A 600 7.79 22.18 6.51
N ILE A 601 6.72 22.93 6.74
CA ILE A 601 5.40 22.69 6.14
C ILE A 601 4.99 23.92 5.32
N GLU A 602 4.75 23.73 4.03
CA GLU A 602 4.51 24.81 3.08
C GLU A 602 3.39 24.46 2.09
N VAL A 603 2.56 25.45 1.73
CA VAL A 603 1.48 25.32 0.74
C VAL A 603 0.51 24.19 1.12
N VAL A 604 -0.41 24.50 2.04
CA VAL A 604 -1.36 23.55 2.60
C VAL A 604 -2.79 24.07 2.47
N GLY A 605 -3.68 23.26 1.90
CA GLY A 605 -5.08 23.67 1.71
C GLY A 605 -5.89 23.80 3.01
N GLY A 606 -5.48 23.09 4.07
CA GLY A 606 -6.12 23.08 5.40
C GLY A 606 -5.17 23.51 6.52
N TYR A 607 -5.24 22.80 7.66
CA TYR A 607 -4.29 23.03 8.76
C TYR A 607 -2.89 22.51 8.39
N ALA A 608 -1.82 23.23 8.75
CA ALA A 608 -0.48 22.65 8.56
C ALA A 608 -0.23 21.49 9.53
N LEU A 609 -0.56 21.66 10.81
CA LEU A 609 -0.48 20.61 11.82
C LEU A 609 -1.69 20.60 12.74
N GLN A 610 -2.20 19.41 13.05
CA GLN A 610 -3.29 19.21 13.99
C GLN A 610 -2.94 18.15 15.03
N CYS A 611 -3.07 18.48 16.32
CA CYS A 611 -3.04 17.54 17.43
C CYS A 611 -4.44 17.44 18.04
N ARG A 612 -4.94 16.21 18.21
CA ARG A 612 -6.26 15.95 18.79
C ARG A 612 -6.16 14.94 19.92
N TYR A 613 -6.65 15.32 21.10
CA TYR A 613 -6.62 14.51 22.32
C TYR A 613 -8.00 14.19 22.91
N GLY A 614 -9.08 14.76 22.37
CA GLY A 614 -10.46 14.52 22.80
C GLY A 614 -11.44 14.27 21.65
N GLN A 615 -12.59 13.65 21.96
CA GLN A 615 -13.72 13.53 21.03
C GLN A 615 -14.57 14.82 21.11
N HIS A 616 -14.87 15.47 19.99
CA HIS A 616 -15.88 16.53 19.96
C HIS A 616 -17.24 15.92 20.35
N GLY A 617 -17.92 16.51 21.33
CA GLY A 617 -19.29 16.13 21.67
C GLY A 617 -20.27 16.51 20.56
N GLU A 618 -21.47 15.93 20.58
CA GLU A 618 -22.53 16.21 19.60
C GLU A 618 -23.02 17.67 19.65
N THR A 619 -22.76 18.42 20.73
CA THR A 619 -23.34 19.77 20.93
C THR A 619 -22.37 20.88 21.34
N SER A 620 -21.10 20.60 21.66
CA SER A 620 -20.06 21.63 21.90
C SER A 620 -18.66 21.02 22.07
N ASP A 621 -17.64 21.88 22.15
CA ASP A 621 -16.21 21.54 22.22
C ASP A 621 -15.87 20.44 23.23
N ALA A 622 -14.92 19.58 22.81
CA ALA A 622 -14.31 18.43 23.50
C ALA A 622 -15.02 17.89 24.76
N PHE A 623 -15.52 16.65 24.67
CA PHE A 623 -15.97 15.89 25.84
C PHE A 623 -14.84 15.82 26.87
N LYS A 624 -15.03 16.45 28.03
CA LYS A 624 -14.08 16.35 29.15
C LYS A 624 -14.40 15.04 29.88
N TYR A 625 -13.63 13.98 29.61
CA TYR A 625 -13.77 12.75 30.38
C TYR A 625 -13.49 13.06 31.86
N PRO A 626 -14.40 12.73 32.79
CA PRO A 626 -14.30 13.14 34.19
C PRO A 626 -13.17 12.42 34.96
N GLU A 627 -12.61 11.33 34.41
CA GLU A 627 -11.60 10.47 35.05
C GLU A 627 -10.37 10.21 34.13
N ILE A 628 -9.90 11.21 33.39
CA ILE A 628 -8.67 11.08 32.60
C ILE A 628 -7.47 10.92 33.53
N HIS A 629 -6.74 9.80 33.41
CA HIS A 629 -5.43 9.66 34.04
C HIS A 629 -4.45 10.72 33.51
N PRO A 630 -3.69 11.48 34.32
CA PRO A 630 -2.82 12.56 33.83
C PRO A 630 -1.80 12.16 32.75
N SER A 631 -1.31 10.90 32.76
CA SER A 631 -0.44 10.36 31.68
C SER A 631 -1.15 10.23 30.32
N ALA A 632 -2.46 10.41 30.29
CA ALA A 632 -3.22 10.51 29.06
C ALA A 632 -3.12 11.92 28.42
N HIS A 633 -2.61 12.94 29.11
CA HIS A 633 -2.15 14.14 28.41
C HIS A 633 -0.76 13.82 27.83
N GLY A 634 -0.68 13.51 26.53
CA GLY A 634 0.56 13.05 25.92
C GLY A 634 1.70 14.08 25.99
N ASP A 635 2.92 13.61 26.26
CA ASP A 635 4.16 14.41 26.26
C ASP A 635 4.64 14.74 24.83
N ASN A 636 3.82 15.46 24.07
CA ASN A 636 4.15 15.79 22.68
C ASN A 636 4.93 17.12 22.59
N LEU A 637 6.10 17.08 21.96
CA LEU A 637 6.94 18.25 21.69
C LEU A 637 6.83 18.66 20.23
N ILE A 638 6.34 19.89 20.01
CA ILE A 638 6.30 20.54 18.69
C ILE A 638 7.10 21.83 18.80
N ALA A 639 8.33 21.84 18.28
CA ALA A 639 9.24 22.97 18.42
C ALA A 639 10.13 23.18 17.19
N TRP A 640 10.56 24.41 16.95
CA TRP A 640 11.52 24.75 15.88
C TRP A 640 11.11 24.29 14.47
N ASN A 641 9.81 24.23 14.18
CA ASN A 641 9.30 23.96 12.84
C ASN A 641 9.04 25.28 12.11
N THR A 642 9.21 25.26 10.79
CA THR A 642 8.84 26.36 9.91
C THR A 642 7.51 26.05 9.26
N PHE A 643 6.56 26.96 9.37
CA PHE A 643 5.28 26.85 8.68
C PHE A 643 5.08 28.07 7.80
N ASN A 644 4.76 27.84 6.54
CA ASN A 644 4.46 28.89 5.58
C ASN A 644 3.19 28.52 4.83
N ARG A 645 2.32 29.49 4.53
CA ARG A 645 1.20 29.27 3.59
C ARG A 645 0.26 28.10 3.95
N ALA A 646 -0.33 28.16 5.13
CA ALA A 646 -1.43 27.27 5.53
C ALA A 646 -2.79 27.89 5.18
N ALA A 647 -3.84 27.07 5.14
CA ALA A 647 -5.22 27.50 4.89
C ALA A 647 -5.48 28.10 3.49
N GLU A 648 -4.76 27.64 2.46
CA GLU A 648 -4.89 28.15 1.08
C GLU A 648 -6.26 27.86 0.42
N MET A 649 -7.11 27.02 1.03
CA MET A 649 -8.45 26.70 0.51
C MET A 649 -9.61 26.86 1.47
N LYS A 650 -9.37 26.96 2.78
CA LYS A 650 -10.41 26.74 3.79
C LYS A 650 -10.36 27.79 4.90
N SER A 651 -11.53 28.31 5.30
CA SER A 651 -11.71 29.07 6.55
C SER A 651 -11.81 28.16 7.79
N ASP A 652 -11.69 28.72 8.99
CA ASP A 652 -11.50 27.95 10.25
C ASP A 652 -10.42 26.86 10.05
N ALA A 653 -9.28 27.32 9.55
CA ALA A 653 -8.03 26.60 9.43
C ALA A 653 -6.92 27.52 9.94
N GLY A 654 -5.75 26.96 10.22
CA GLY A 654 -4.63 27.71 10.73
C GLY A 654 -3.35 26.91 10.67
N THR A 655 -2.29 27.47 11.22
CA THR A 655 -0.97 26.82 11.17
C THR A 655 -0.92 25.60 12.08
N VAL A 656 -1.21 25.77 13.36
CA VAL A 656 -1.26 24.68 14.35
C VAL A 656 -2.60 24.71 15.06
N ALA A 657 -3.25 23.56 15.17
CA ALA A 657 -4.44 23.38 15.99
C ALA A 657 -4.19 22.29 17.05
N VAL A 658 -4.45 22.61 18.31
CA VAL A 658 -4.44 21.66 19.43
C VAL A 658 -5.87 21.58 19.95
N ARG A 659 -6.49 20.40 19.89
CA ARG A 659 -7.90 20.18 20.23
C ARG A 659 -8.09 19.05 21.23
#